data_AF-A0A4P5WBU1-F1
#
_entry.id   AF-A0A4P5WBU1-F1
#
_cell.length_a   1.000
_cell.length_b   1.000
_cell.length_c   1.000
_cell.angle_alpha   90.00
_cell.angle_beta   90.00
_cell.angle_gamma   90.00
#
_symmetry.space_group_name_H-M   'P 1'
#
loop_
_entity.id
_entity.type
_entity.pdbx_description
1 polymer ?
#
loop_
_entity_poly.entity_id
_entity_poly.type
_entity_poly.pdbx_seq_one_letter_code
_entity_poly.pdbx_strand_id
1 'polypeptide(L)'
;MKNKTIVLLASSLLFTALAQPIFAAKPNKLQPKKITSKLMLANLLIKHKTNRFTYPMMTMKGIDFVASTAMPTAIADTAATPVSHSDTNIQVAGVDESDSVKVADDGYIYQIHNNQIRVIKGFPIVELSETATIKFADENFYPTGIYVQNGKLVVLGSTWKMLNTPQVQPVVSSKMAMPIGGIWWGGYIPQTSQTRAFIFDMSDHSNPKSVRDVAIDGDYLDSRCIGDVLYFVARTYPRYYMVGSNVKNAFLMKTTEMLPTIIDTKKGKTATRTMSVTDLSYLPDFVEPDYVVVASLNLQNPDKALTTKAYLGAGELVYSSLNNLYLSASKYNSDNSTADAIPQDIVSTQIYKFNIDKGAVNFAAVGQVPGTALNRFSMDEHGDYFRIATTTQNWANGTNTSTNALFVLDKTMQTVGELENLAKGERIYSTRFMGNRCYIVTFKQVDPLFAIDLSVPEKPFVAGELKIPGYSEYLHPYDENHLIGFGHDATTYNYGYGDVSIPLGLKMALFDVSDMNSPKELYGVKIGDKGTNTPLTYDAKALYWDAEKKLFGFPVDLHELPKGSDSANPSVYGNSVWQGAYIYEVTPEKGFNLKEKLSQIPADVSPVKYEYGSYWDFDATNLFVDRILRIENNLYTLSNNQLNIYDLENFNKIESLAFKP
;
A
#
# COMPACT_ATOMS: atom_id res chain seq x y z
N MET A 1 -45.03 -27.65 -80.73
CA MET A 1 -46.05 -27.62 -79.64
C MET A 1 -45.28 -27.67 -78.31
N LYS A 2 -45.09 -26.53 -77.63
CA LYS A 2 -45.65 -26.20 -76.29
C LYS A 2 -45.55 -27.39 -75.30
N ASN A 3 -44.74 -27.36 -74.24
CA ASN A 3 -44.95 -26.52 -73.06
C ASN A 3 -43.67 -26.16 -72.28
N LYS A 4 -43.74 -25.00 -71.63
CA LYS A 4 -42.73 -24.32 -70.81
C LYS A 4 -42.59 -24.96 -69.42
N THR A 5 -41.41 -24.92 -68.82
CA THR A 5 -41.27 -24.52 -67.41
C THR A 5 -39.92 -23.81 -67.23
N ILE A 6 -40.00 -22.64 -66.60
CA ILE A 6 -38.94 -21.68 -66.33
C ILE A 6 -38.33 -22.03 -64.96
N VAL A 7 -37.01 -22.10 -64.85
CA VAL A 7 -36.30 -22.03 -63.56
C VAL A 7 -35.35 -20.85 -63.66
N LEU A 8 -35.69 -19.76 -62.97
CA LEU A 8 -34.87 -18.56 -62.80
C LEU A 8 -33.84 -18.84 -61.70
N LEU A 9 -32.56 -18.66 -62.02
CA LEU A 9 -31.49 -18.47 -61.02
C LEU A 9 -31.70 -17.12 -60.33
N ALA A 10 -31.96 -17.14 -59.02
CA ALA A 10 -31.93 -15.96 -58.17
C ALA A 10 -30.55 -15.80 -57.54
N SER A 11 -29.94 -14.66 -57.84
CA SER A 11 -28.71 -14.12 -57.28
C SER A 11 -28.78 -13.92 -55.76
N SER A 12 -27.84 -14.50 -55.03
CA SER A 12 -27.62 -14.22 -53.61
C SER A 12 -26.96 -12.85 -53.43
N LEU A 13 -27.64 -11.95 -52.73
CA LEU A 13 -27.15 -10.64 -52.31
C LEU A 13 -25.89 -10.78 -51.44
N LEU A 14 -24.82 -10.09 -51.83
CA LEU A 14 -23.73 -9.70 -50.93
C LEU A 14 -24.27 -8.69 -49.90
N PHE A 15 -24.30 -9.07 -48.63
CA PHE A 15 -24.34 -8.11 -47.53
C PHE A 15 -22.91 -7.62 -47.27
N THR A 16 -22.57 -6.44 -47.78
CA THR A 16 -21.39 -5.71 -47.34
C THR A 16 -21.58 -5.26 -45.90
N ALA A 17 -20.97 -5.98 -44.96
CA ALA A 17 -20.76 -5.47 -43.61
C ALA A 17 -19.82 -4.26 -43.71
N LEU A 18 -20.36 -3.07 -43.46
CA LEU A 18 -19.57 -1.88 -43.21
C LEU A 18 -18.78 -2.10 -41.93
N ALA A 19 -17.57 -2.64 -42.05
CA ALA A 19 -16.57 -2.55 -41.01
C ALA A 19 -16.32 -1.06 -40.78
N GLN A 20 -16.84 -0.53 -39.67
CA GLN A 20 -16.38 0.76 -39.18
C GLN A 20 -14.89 0.62 -38.89
N PRO A 21 -14.05 1.56 -39.38
CA PRO A 21 -12.64 1.50 -39.07
C PRO A 21 -12.49 1.59 -37.56
N ILE A 22 -11.86 0.57 -36.97
CA ILE A 22 -11.28 0.66 -35.64
C ILE A 22 -10.38 1.89 -35.71
N PHE A 23 -10.79 2.98 -35.05
CA PHE A 23 -9.92 4.11 -34.84
C PHE A 23 -8.76 3.59 -33.99
N ALA A 24 -7.66 3.21 -34.64
CA ALA A 24 -6.37 3.17 -34.00
C ALA A 24 -6.18 4.54 -33.35
N ALA A 25 -6.29 4.59 -32.02
CA ALA A 25 -6.01 5.79 -31.26
C ALA A 25 -4.61 6.26 -31.67
N LYS A 26 -4.51 7.45 -32.26
CA LYS A 26 -3.20 8.04 -32.56
C LYS A 26 -2.38 8.01 -31.26
N PRO A 27 -1.12 7.53 -31.28
CA PRO A 27 -0.29 7.44 -30.08
C PRO A 27 -0.09 8.85 -29.54
N ASN A 28 -0.88 9.20 -28.52
CA ASN A 28 -0.77 10.52 -27.94
C ASN A 28 0.43 10.51 -27.01
N LYS A 29 1.40 11.38 -27.34
CA LYS A 29 2.68 11.60 -26.66
C LYS A 29 2.48 12.07 -25.22
N LEU A 30 2.09 11.19 -24.30
CA LEU A 30 2.01 11.47 -22.86
C LEU A 30 3.39 11.51 -22.18
N GLN A 31 4.42 11.93 -22.93
CA GLN A 31 5.78 12.05 -22.43
C GLN A 31 5.83 13.15 -21.35
N PRO A 32 6.48 12.92 -20.19
CA PRO A 32 6.72 13.95 -19.21
C PRO A 32 7.40 15.14 -19.86
N LYS A 33 6.83 16.31 -19.63
CA LYS A 33 7.37 17.56 -20.16
C LYS A 33 8.22 18.20 -19.06
N LYS A 34 9.47 18.54 -19.39
CA LYS A 34 10.33 19.27 -18.45
C LYS A 34 9.73 20.63 -18.13
N ILE A 35 9.83 21.03 -16.88
CA ILE A 35 9.53 22.40 -16.48
C ILE A 35 10.81 23.21 -16.63
N THR A 36 10.79 24.22 -17.49
CA THR A 36 11.99 24.98 -17.88
C THR A 36 12.16 26.29 -17.12
N SER A 37 11.12 26.76 -16.43
CA SER A 37 11.17 28.01 -15.67
C SER A 37 10.15 28.05 -14.53
N LYS A 38 10.43 28.90 -13.53
CA LYS A 38 9.50 29.21 -12.44
C LYS A 38 8.16 29.74 -12.95
N LEU A 39 8.18 30.58 -13.99
CA LEU A 39 6.96 31.14 -14.59
C LEU A 39 6.09 30.04 -15.22
N MET A 40 6.70 29.08 -15.91
CA MET A 40 6.00 27.92 -16.44
C MET A 40 5.35 27.10 -15.33
N LEU A 41 6.08 26.83 -14.24
CA LEU A 41 5.53 26.13 -13.08
C LEU A 41 4.35 26.88 -12.47
N ALA A 42 4.49 28.17 -12.21
CA ALA A 42 3.44 28.99 -11.63
C ALA A 42 2.17 28.98 -12.52
N ASN A 43 2.33 29.10 -13.84
CA ASN A 43 1.20 29.03 -14.76
C ASN A 43 0.51 27.67 -14.74
N LEU A 44 1.26 26.56 -14.65
CA LEU A 44 0.69 25.21 -14.50
C LEU A 44 -0.11 25.09 -13.19
N LEU A 45 0.48 25.52 -12.07
CA LEU A 45 -0.19 25.50 -10.77
C LEU A 45 -1.44 26.38 -10.75
N ILE A 46 -1.41 27.54 -11.42
CA ILE A 46 -2.57 28.45 -11.52
C ILE A 46 -3.67 27.86 -12.41
N LYS A 47 -3.31 27.20 -13.50
CA LYS A 47 -4.27 26.57 -14.43
C LYS A 47 -5.00 25.40 -13.77
N HIS A 48 -4.30 24.59 -12.99
CA HIS A 48 -4.82 23.36 -12.37
C HIS A 48 -5.20 23.56 -10.89
N LYS A 49 -5.58 24.79 -10.50
CA LYS A 49 -6.01 25.07 -9.12
C LYS A 49 -7.27 24.28 -8.79
N THR A 50 -7.20 23.44 -7.76
CA THR A 50 -8.36 22.70 -7.27
C THR A 50 -9.11 23.47 -6.18
N ASN A 51 -10.44 23.43 -6.19
CA ASN A 51 -11.33 23.95 -5.13
C ASN A 51 -11.38 23.06 -3.86
N ARG A 52 -10.51 22.06 -3.71
CA ARG A 52 -10.49 21.15 -2.53
C ARG A 52 -10.31 21.88 -1.19
N PHE A 53 -9.83 23.13 -1.19
CA PHE A 53 -9.54 23.90 0.02
C PHE A 53 -10.53 25.05 0.30
N THR A 54 -11.65 25.17 -0.43
CA THR A 54 -12.67 26.25 -0.22
C THR A 54 -13.86 25.86 0.67
N TYR A 55 -13.91 24.64 1.22
CA TYR A 55 -14.96 24.22 2.18
C TYR A 55 -14.37 23.86 3.56
N PRO A 56 -15.08 24.16 4.67
CA PRO A 56 -14.59 23.86 6.00
C PRO A 56 -14.50 22.35 6.20
N MET A 57 -13.29 21.86 6.51
CA MET A 57 -13.06 20.47 6.90
C MET A 57 -13.91 20.13 8.13
N MET A 58 -14.72 19.07 8.02
CA MET A 58 -15.29 18.42 9.18
C MET A 58 -14.15 17.81 10.02
N THR A 59 -14.22 18.05 11.32
CA THR A 59 -13.28 17.62 12.35
C THR A 59 -13.09 16.11 12.40
N MET A 60 -11.85 15.64 12.21
CA MET A 60 -11.36 14.37 12.75
C MET A 60 -10.75 14.63 14.13
N LYS A 61 -11.05 13.77 15.11
CA LYS A 61 -10.70 13.96 16.53
C LYS A 61 -9.49 13.09 16.91
N GLY A 62 -8.36 13.75 17.19
CA GLY A 62 -7.32 13.46 18.20
C GLY A 62 -6.56 12.13 18.23
N ILE A 63 -5.23 12.19 18.03
CA ILE A 63 -4.23 11.23 18.55
C ILE A 63 -3.01 12.06 19.01
N ASP A 64 -2.57 11.92 20.26
CA ASP A 64 -1.43 12.65 20.88
C ASP A 64 -0.30 11.69 21.29
N PHE A 65 0.98 12.09 21.13
CA PHE A 65 2.18 11.45 21.73
C PHE A 65 3.35 12.45 21.92
N VAL A 66 4.22 12.25 22.94
CA VAL A 66 5.36 13.12 23.38
C VAL A 66 6.59 12.29 23.83
N ALA A 67 7.83 12.85 23.81
CA ALA A 67 9.12 12.15 23.56
C ALA A 67 10.30 12.27 24.60
N SER A 68 11.54 11.91 24.13
CA SER A 68 12.94 12.21 24.59
C SER A 68 13.69 11.20 25.55
N THR A 69 15.04 11.13 25.76
CA THR A 69 16.35 11.37 25.04
C THR A 69 17.58 10.76 25.81
N ALA A 70 18.74 10.58 25.11
CA ALA A 70 20.19 10.68 25.52
C ALA A 70 21.13 9.43 25.77
N MET A 71 22.46 9.62 25.55
CA MET A 71 23.58 8.76 25.02
C MET A 71 24.75 8.38 26.04
N PRO A 72 26.03 8.01 25.67
CA PRO A 72 26.64 6.81 24.99
C PRO A 72 28.00 6.26 25.60
N THR A 73 28.60 5.16 25.06
CA THR A 73 29.98 5.01 24.42
C THR A 73 30.32 3.52 24.06
N ALA A 74 31.19 3.25 23.06
CA ALA A 74 31.28 2.00 22.25
C ALA A 74 32.71 1.42 22.04
N ILE A 75 32.87 0.11 21.69
CA ILE A 75 33.98 -0.52 20.88
C ILE A 75 33.50 -1.84 20.18
N ALA A 76 33.92 -2.10 18.93
CA ALA A 76 33.59 -3.20 17.96
C ALA A 76 34.57 -4.41 18.00
N ASP A 77 34.52 -5.49 17.18
CA ASP A 77 33.52 -6.45 16.62
C ASP A 77 34.32 -7.60 15.92
N THR A 78 33.79 -8.82 15.78
CA THR A 78 34.34 -9.91 14.92
C THR A 78 33.24 -10.86 14.41
N ALA A 79 33.21 -11.11 13.09
CA ALA A 79 32.11 -11.74 12.34
C ALA A 79 31.87 -13.24 12.61
N ALA A 80 30.59 -13.61 12.77
CA ALA A 80 30.05 -14.97 12.92
C ALA A 80 29.20 -15.37 11.70
N THR A 81 28.92 -16.68 11.56
CA THR A 81 28.03 -17.23 10.52
C THR A 81 26.60 -16.68 10.65
N PRO A 82 25.93 -16.30 9.55
CA PRO A 82 24.53 -15.83 9.58
C PRO A 82 23.57 -16.85 10.20
N VAL A 83 22.66 -16.36 11.03
CA VAL A 83 21.56 -17.06 11.67
C VAL A 83 20.41 -17.17 10.67
N SER A 84 19.83 -18.35 10.50
CA SER A 84 18.66 -18.55 9.65
C SER A 84 17.44 -17.87 10.26
N HIS A 85 16.72 -17.05 9.50
CA HIS A 85 15.46 -16.45 9.95
C HIS A 85 14.42 -16.38 8.83
N SER A 86 13.18 -16.01 9.19
CA SER A 86 12.14 -15.64 8.23
C SER A 86 12.34 -14.21 7.73
N ASP A 87 11.92 -13.95 6.51
CA ASP A 87 11.91 -12.62 5.92
C ASP A 87 10.48 -12.05 5.82
N THR A 88 10.39 -10.76 5.50
CA THR A 88 9.13 -10.11 5.16
C THR A 88 8.48 -10.80 3.94
N ASN A 89 7.17 -11.02 3.98
CA ASN A 89 6.42 -11.51 2.82
C ASN A 89 6.33 -10.41 1.73
N ILE A 90 7.30 -10.43 0.81
CA ILE A 90 7.47 -9.43 -0.27
C ILE A 90 6.66 -9.76 -1.54
N GLN A 91 6.34 -8.74 -2.33
CA GLN A 91 5.66 -8.91 -3.62
C GLN A 91 6.57 -9.53 -4.70
N VAL A 92 7.81 -9.05 -4.81
CA VAL A 92 8.77 -9.42 -5.88
C VAL A 92 10.09 -9.86 -5.27
N ALA A 93 10.56 -11.06 -5.63
CA ALA A 93 11.83 -11.59 -5.14
C ALA A 93 13.00 -10.63 -5.43
N GLY A 94 13.82 -10.34 -4.41
CA GLY A 94 14.96 -9.44 -4.48
C GLY A 94 14.64 -7.94 -4.44
N VAL A 95 13.36 -7.58 -4.34
CA VAL A 95 12.89 -6.21 -4.08
C VAL A 95 12.36 -6.17 -2.66
N ASP A 96 13.20 -5.80 -1.69
CA ASP A 96 12.79 -5.75 -0.29
C ASP A 96 11.79 -4.62 -0.03
N GLU A 97 10.86 -4.87 0.89
CA GLU A 97 9.82 -3.94 1.33
C GLU A 97 9.99 -3.62 2.81
N SER A 98 9.67 -2.38 3.20
CA SER A 98 9.71 -1.98 4.61
C SER A 98 8.62 -2.70 5.40
N ASP A 99 8.92 -3.08 6.63
CA ASP A 99 7.97 -3.71 7.56
C ASP A 99 8.07 -3.05 8.95
N SER A 100 7.14 -3.34 9.86
CA SER A 100 7.22 -2.90 11.26
C SER A 100 8.27 -3.68 12.05
N VAL A 101 8.65 -4.88 11.59
CA VAL A 101 9.65 -5.75 12.22
C VAL A 101 10.62 -6.30 11.18
N LYS A 102 11.92 -6.33 11.49
CA LYS A 102 12.96 -6.96 10.68
C LYS A 102 13.91 -7.76 11.56
N VAL A 103 14.46 -8.84 11.01
CA VAL A 103 15.50 -9.66 11.66
C VAL A 103 16.80 -9.47 10.88
N ALA A 104 17.91 -9.37 11.60
CA ALA A 104 19.25 -9.39 11.04
C ALA A 104 19.88 -10.78 11.07
N ASP A 105 20.84 -10.99 10.17
CA ASP A 105 21.68 -12.18 10.06
C ASP A 105 22.41 -12.54 11.38
N ASP A 106 22.59 -11.63 12.32
CA ASP A 106 23.23 -11.90 13.62
C ASP A 106 22.22 -12.19 14.75
N GLY A 107 20.95 -12.39 14.39
CA GLY A 107 19.87 -12.77 15.30
C GLY A 107 19.25 -11.60 16.06
N TYR A 108 19.55 -10.34 15.68
CA TYR A 108 18.86 -9.18 16.23
C TYR A 108 17.51 -8.94 15.58
N ILE A 109 16.54 -8.53 16.39
CA ILE A 109 15.20 -8.13 15.97
C ILE A 109 15.07 -6.62 16.16
N TYR A 110 14.56 -5.95 15.14
CA TYR A 110 14.22 -4.54 15.16
C TYR A 110 12.71 -4.41 15.04
N GLN A 111 12.09 -3.66 15.94
CA GLN A 111 10.64 -3.50 15.96
C GLN A 111 10.27 -2.03 16.15
N ILE A 112 9.39 -1.52 15.28
CA ILE A 112 8.69 -0.26 15.49
C ILE A 112 7.69 -0.45 16.64
N HIS A 113 7.73 0.44 17.62
CA HIS A 113 6.86 0.43 18.79
C HIS A 113 6.71 1.85 19.34
N ASN A 114 5.49 2.34 19.65
CA ASN A 114 5.23 3.66 20.26
C ASN A 114 6.15 4.80 19.75
N ASN A 115 6.27 4.96 18.43
CA ASN A 115 7.14 5.94 17.76
C ASN A 115 8.66 5.83 18.06
N GLN A 116 9.14 4.68 18.49
CA GLN A 116 10.55 4.36 18.71
C GLN A 116 10.89 3.02 18.05
N ILE A 117 12.18 2.69 17.97
CA ILE A 117 12.64 1.37 17.52
C ILE A 117 13.23 0.62 18.71
N ARG A 118 12.70 -0.56 19.00
CA ARG A 118 13.33 -1.52 19.92
C ARG A 118 14.38 -2.31 19.17
N VAL A 119 15.55 -2.46 19.77
CA VAL A 119 16.64 -3.32 19.30
C VAL A 119 16.77 -4.47 20.28
N ILE A 120 16.49 -5.68 19.83
CA ILE A 120 16.35 -6.86 20.67
C ILE A 120 17.36 -7.90 20.22
N LYS A 121 18.20 -8.39 21.15
CA LYS A 121 19.00 -9.60 20.91
C LYS A 121 18.04 -10.79 20.95
N GLY A 122 17.58 -11.25 19.79
CA GLY A 122 16.60 -12.33 19.68
C GLY A 122 17.20 -13.73 19.72
N PHE A 123 18.46 -13.86 19.32
CA PHE A 123 19.20 -15.13 19.28
C PHE A 123 20.71 -14.93 19.56
N PRO A 124 21.39 -15.84 20.31
CA PRO A 124 20.83 -17.03 20.96
C PRO A 124 19.88 -16.67 22.12
N ILE A 125 18.88 -17.53 22.39
CA ILE A 125 17.81 -17.25 23.35
C ILE A 125 18.34 -16.95 24.77
N VAL A 126 19.47 -17.54 25.15
CA VAL A 126 20.10 -17.29 26.47
C VAL A 126 20.57 -15.84 26.66
N GLU A 127 20.69 -15.07 25.58
CA GLU A 127 21.05 -13.65 25.57
C GLU A 127 19.83 -12.73 25.34
N LEU A 128 18.61 -13.29 25.37
CA LEU A 128 17.38 -12.56 25.07
C LEU A 128 17.26 -11.30 25.92
N SER A 129 17.32 -10.15 25.25
CA SER A 129 17.28 -8.84 25.92
C SER A 129 16.96 -7.72 24.95
N GLU A 130 16.35 -6.66 25.45
CA GLU A 130 16.30 -5.38 24.74
C GLU A 130 17.64 -4.65 24.97
N THR A 131 18.45 -4.50 23.92
CA THR A 131 19.80 -3.92 24.04
C THR A 131 19.80 -2.41 23.87
N ALA A 132 18.84 -1.87 23.11
CA ALA A 132 18.68 -0.44 22.92
C ALA A 132 17.23 -0.09 22.54
N THR A 133 16.88 1.16 22.80
CA THR A 133 15.69 1.81 22.25
C THR A 133 16.11 3.09 21.54
N ILE A 134 15.80 3.19 20.25
CA ILE A 134 16.09 4.36 19.42
C ILE A 134 14.90 5.31 19.49
N LYS A 135 15.11 6.45 20.15
CA LYS A 135 14.15 7.56 20.19
C LYS A 135 14.55 8.64 19.20
N PHE A 136 13.56 9.25 18.57
CA PHE A 136 13.78 10.36 17.64
C PHE A 136 13.74 11.69 18.37
N ALA A 137 14.65 12.60 18.02
CA ALA A 137 14.67 13.96 18.57
C ALA A 137 13.50 14.81 18.05
N ASP A 138 12.91 14.42 16.92
CA ASP A 138 11.70 15.03 16.37
C ASP A 138 10.48 14.29 16.94
N GLU A 139 9.79 14.91 17.89
CA GLU A 139 8.63 14.32 18.58
C GLU A 139 7.45 14.08 17.63
N ASN A 140 7.43 14.77 16.48
CA ASN A 140 6.39 14.66 15.48
C ASN A 140 6.68 13.60 14.42
N PHE A 141 7.78 12.85 14.54
CA PHE A 141 8.12 11.77 13.63
C PHE A 141 7.45 10.46 14.03
N TYR A 142 6.73 9.86 13.07
CA TYR A 142 6.04 8.59 13.21
C TYR A 142 6.68 7.58 12.25
N PRO A 143 7.47 6.62 12.76
CA PRO A 143 8.03 5.56 11.94
C PRO A 143 6.91 4.66 11.38
N THR A 144 7.00 4.32 10.10
CA THR A 144 6.02 3.47 9.39
C THR A 144 6.63 2.19 8.84
N GLY A 145 7.96 2.13 8.69
CA GLY A 145 8.63 0.94 8.21
C GLY A 145 10.15 0.98 8.39
N ILE A 146 10.75 -0.19 8.50
CA ILE A 146 12.20 -0.37 8.65
C ILE A 146 12.80 -1.30 7.61
N TYR A 147 14.08 -1.10 7.33
CA TYR A 147 14.95 -2.02 6.59
C TYR A 147 16.19 -2.33 7.42
N VAL A 148 16.70 -3.55 7.27
CA VAL A 148 17.97 -3.96 7.85
C VAL A 148 18.83 -4.51 6.73
N GLN A 149 19.93 -3.83 6.45
CA GLN A 149 20.80 -4.21 5.33
C GLN A 149 22.24 -3.83 5.66
N ASN A 150 23.16 -4.79 5.56
CA ASN A 150 24.60 -4.56 5.69
C ASN A 150 25.01 -3.84 7.01
N GLY A 151 24.48 -4.29 8.14
CA GLY A 151 24.73 -3.66 9.45
C GLY A 151 24.20 -2.22 9.55
N LYS A 152 23.22 -1.86 8.72
CA LYS A 152 22.51 -0.58 8.78
C LYS A 152 21.03 -0.82 9.02
N LEU A 153 20.47 -0.02 9.92
CA LEU A 153 19.03 0.09 10.12
C LEU A 153 18.55 1.37 9.43
N VAL A 154 17.61 1.24 8.51
CA VAL A 154 16.88 2.39 7.94
C VAL A 154 15.52 2.46 8.60
N VAL A 155 15.14 3.63 9.09
CA VAL A 155 13.80 3.91 9.62
C VAL A 155 13.14 4.96 8.76
N LEU A 156 12.03 4.57 8.11
CA LEU A 156 11.17 5.46 7.35
C LEU A 156 9.95 5.86 8.15
N GLY A 157 9.44 7.05 7.87
CA GLY A 157 8.22 7.53 8.48
C GLY A 157 7.83 8.90 7.97
N SER A 158 6.79 9.44 8.59
CA SER A 158 6.28 10.79 8.32
C SER A 158 6.54 11.67 9.53
N THR A 159 7.00 12.90 9.31
CA THR A 159 7.03 13.96 10.33
C THR A 159 6.17 15.12 9.89
N TRP A 160 5.41 15.70 10.81
CA TRP A 160 4.67 16.93 10.55
C TRP A 160 5.36 18.13 11.20
N LYS A 161 5.32 19.26 10.50
CA LYS A 161 5.85 20.54 10.97
C LYS A 161 4.78 21.61 10.90
N MET A 162 4.66 22.39 11.97
CA MET A 162 3.90 23.63 11.92
C MET A 162 4.59 24.59 10.95
N LEU A 163 3.83 25.17 10.03
CA LEU A 163 4.33 26.28 9.24
C LEU A 163 4.23 27.55 10.08
N ASN A 164 5.34 28.30 10.18
CA ASN A 164 5.29 29.64 10.75
C ASN A 164 4.39 30.50 9.87
N THR A 165 3.20 30.85 10.36
CA THR A 165 2.36 31.84 9.70
C THR A 165 3.06 33.21 9.79
N PRO A 166 3.12 33.98 8.70
CA PRO A 166 3.48 35.39 8.82
C PRO A 166 2.52 36.02 9.82
N GLN A 167 3.04 36.62 10.89
CA GLN A 167 2.26 37.45 11.80
C GLN A 167 1.61 38.54 10.95
N VAL A 168 0.33 38.40 10.63
CA VAL A 168 -0.41 39.48 9.99
C VAL A 168 -0.49 40.57 11.04
N GLN A 169 0.38 41.57 10.92
CA GLN A 169 0.30 42.79 11.71
C GLN A 169 -1.13 43.33 11.51
N PRO A 170 -1.91 43.55 12.58
CA PRO A 170 -3.23 44.12 12.42
C PRO A 170 -3.06 45.49 11.76
N VAL A 171 -3.56 45.62 10.52
CA VAL A 171 -3.61 46.91 9.85
C VAL A 171 -4.62 47.75 10.62
N VAL A 172 -4.12 48.56 11.55
CA VAL A 172 -4.92 49.57 12.22
C VAL A 172 -5.16 50.67 11.19
N SER A 173 -6.31 50.64 10.51
CA SER A 173 -6.73 51.82 9.73
C SER A 173 -8.24 52.05 9.81
N SER A 174 -8.57 53.15 10.51
CA SER A 174 -9.79 53.96 10.51
C SER A 174 -11.13 53.30 10.85
N LYS A 175 -11.72 53.83 11.94
CA LYS A 175 -13.15 53.71 12.30
C LYS A 175 -14.01 54.01 11.06
N MET A 176 -14.97 53.12 10.77
CA MET A 176 -15.88 53.11 9.60
C MET A 176 -15.39 52.36 8.35
N ALA A 177 -15.04 51.09 8.51
CA ALA A 177 -15.31 50.06 7.51
C ALA A 177 -15.76 48.81 8.26
N MET A 178 -17.00 48.36 8.05
CA MET A 178 -17.42 47.04 8.54
C MET A 178 -16.64 45.98 7.75
N PRO A 179 -15.87 45.08 8.40
CA PRO A 179 -15.13 44.05 7.69
C PRO A 179 -16.12 43.01 7.17
N ILE A 180 -16.44 43.10 5.87
CA ILE A 180 -17.15 42.06 5.14
C ILE A 180 -16.16 40.92 4.92
N GLY A 181 -16.27 39.86 5.73
CA GLY A 181 -15.68 38.55 5.45
C GLY A 181 -14.64 38.06 6.46
N GLY A 182 -15.07 37.20 7.38
CA GLY A 182 -14.21 36.15 7.93
C GLY A 182 -13.46 36.44 9.23
N ILE A 183 -14.18 36.74 10.32
CA ILE A 183 -13.69 36.42 11.67
C ILE A 183 -13.84 34.90 11.82
N TRP A 184 -12.80 34.17 11.40
CA TRP A 184 -12.69 32.73 11.59
C TRP A 184 -12.41 32.44 13.08
N TRP A 185 -13.35 31.77 13.73
CA TRP A 185 -13.12 31.08 14.99
C TRP A 185 -12.16 29.89 14.76
N GLY A 186 -11.05 29.85 15.49
CA GLY A 186 -10.15 28.69 15.59
C GLY A 186 -8.96 28.72 14.64
N GLY A 187 -7.83 29.27 15.09
CA GLY A 187 -6.56 29.34 14.37
C GLY A 187 -5.93 27.99 14.07
N TYR A 188 -6.37 27.32 13.00
CA TYR A 188 -5.64 26.22 12.40
C TYR A 188 -4.38 26.77 11.71
N ILE A 189 -3.24 26.59 12.37
CA ILE A 189 -1.92 26.81 11.76
C ILE A 189 -1.73 25.71 10.71
N PRO A 190 -1.45 26.03 9.43
CA PRO A 190 -1.25 25.01 8.42
C PRO A 190 -0.04 24.14 8.76
N GLN A 191 -0.25 22.82 8.81
CA GLN A 191 0.81 21.82 8.99
C GLN A 191 1.34 21.38 7.61
N THR A 192 2.61 21.00 7.56
CA THR A 192 3.21 20.32 6.40
C THR A 192 3.74 18.97 6.84
N SER A 193 3.52 17.95 6.01
CA SER A 193 4.09 16.61 6.18
C SER A 193 5.43 16.51 5.45
N GLN A 194 6.37 15.73 5.99
CA GLN A 194 7.62 15.36 5.35
C GLN A 194 7.86 13.85 5.54
N THR A 195 8.25 13.18 4.46
CA THR A 195 8.73 11.81 4.46
C THR A 195 10.18 11.82 4.88
N ARG A 196 10.54 11.04 5.90
CA ARG A 196 11.87 11.07 6.49
C ARG A 196 12.46 9.67 6.62
N ALA A 197 13.75 9.56 6.32
CA ALA A 197 14.56 8.35 6.39
C ALA A 197 15.74 8.60 7.34
N PHE A 198 15.74 7.95 8.49
CA PHE A 198 16.89 7.88 9.39
C PHE A 198 17.71 6.63 9.11
N ILE A 199 19.03 6.76 9.13
CA ILE A 199 19.96 5.66 8.89
C ILE A 199 20.87 5.56 10.08
N PHE A 200 20.92 4.36 10.66
CA PHE A 200 21.74 4.05 11.81
C PHE A 200 22.77 2.99 11.44
N ASP A 201 23.97 3.15 11.98
CA ASP A 201 24.98 2.12 12.04
C ASP A 201 24.69 1.20 13.23
N MET A 202 24.55 -0.09 12.94
CA MET A 202 24.22 -1.15 13.89
C MET A 202 25.42 -2.03 14.23
N SER A 203 26.65 -1.58 13.93
CA SER A 203 27.89 -2.27 14.35
C SER A 203 27.97 -2.50 15.88
N ASP A 204 27.27 -1.67 16.67
CA ASP A 204 27.08 -1.84 18.10
C ASP A 204 25.59 -1.67 18.41
N HIS A 205 24.88 -2.78 18.61
CA HIS A 205 23.44 -2.82 18.83
C HIS A 205 22.98 -2.22 20.16
N SER A 206 23.90 -2.02 21.10
CA SER A 206 23.62 -1.35 22.38
C SER A 206 23.71 0.18 22.26
N ASN A 207 24.40 0.67 21.23
CA ASN A 207 24.59 2.09 20.99
C ASN A 207 24.49 2.44 19.50
N PRO A 208 23.28 2.37 18.90
CA PRO A 208 23.05 2.69 17.50
C PRO A 208 23.49 4.11 17.15
N LYS A 209 24.31 4.27 16.10
CA LYS A 209 24.86 5.59 15.72
C LYS A 209 24.13 6.14 14.51
N SER A 210 23.56 7.34 14.61
CA SER A 210 22.96 8.01 13.46
C SER A 210 24.03 8.36 12.42
N VAL A 211 23.85 7.88 11.19
CA VAL A 211 24.74 8.06 10.05
C VAL A 211 24.24 9.19 9.15
N ARG A 212 22.94 9.19 8.87
CA ARG A 212 22.31 10.14 7.96
C ARG A 212 20.82 10.23 8.25
N ASP A 213 20.27 11.39 7.98
CA ASP A 213 18.86 11.72 8.11
C ASP A 213 18.49 12.54 6.88
N VAL A 214 17.50 12.05 6.15
CA VAL A 214 16.99 12.67 4.93
C VAL A 214 15.50 12.90 5.10
N ALA A 215 15.03 14.13 4.91
CA ALA A 215 13.61 14.45 4.86
C ALA A 215 13.24 15.11 3.52
N ILE A 216 12.08 14.74 2.98
CA ILE A 216 11.52 15.27 1.74
C ILE A 216 10.10 15.74 2.04
N ASP A 217 9.75 16.96 1.61
CA ASP A 217 8.38 17.46 1.75
C ASP A 217 7.37 16.48 1.10
N GLY A 218 6.34 16.10 1.86
CA GLY A 218 5.27 15.21 1.43
C GLY A 218 4.99 14.02 2.31
N ASP A 219 3.82 13.45 2.12
CA ASP A 219 3.37 12.21 2.73
C ASP A 219 4.09 11.01 2.12
N TYR A 220 4.43 10.05 2.97
CA TYR A 220 5.06 8.80 2.55
C TYR A 220 4.09 7.99 1.69
N LEU A 221 4.49 7.65 0.46
CA LEU A 221 3.74 6.74 -0.40
C LEU A 221 4.23 5.31 -0.26
N ASP A 222 5.51 5.08 -0.57
CA ASP A 222 6.09 3.74 -0.52
C ASP A 222 7.63 3.77 -0.58
N SER A 223 8.27 2.63 -0.34
CA SER A 223 9.72 2.45 -0.48
C SER A 223 10.11 1.03 -0.88
N ARG A 224 11.29 0.89 -1.48
CA ARG A 224 11.91 -0.41 -1.80
C ARG A 224 13.40 -0.37 -1.50
N CYS A 225 13.95 -1.48 -1.05
CA CYS A 225 15.40 -1.68 -1.02
C CYS A 225 15.79 -2.75 -2.04
N ILE A 226 16.66 -2.40 -2.99
CA ILE A 226 17.14 -3.32 -4.04
C ILE A 226 18.67 -3.33 -3.97
N GLY A 227 19.22 -4.46 -3.52
CA GLY A 227 20.63 -4.55 -3.15
C GLY A 227 20.96 -3.49 -2.09
N ASP A 228 21.96 -2.64 -2.36
CA ASP A 228 22.41 -1.62 -1.42
C ASP A 228 21.71 -0.26 -1.57
N VAL A 229 20.58 -0.20 -2.29
CA VAL A 229 19.94 1.07 -2.63
C VAL A 229 18.52 1.12 -2.11
N LEU A 230 18.29 2.10 -1.24
CA LEU A 230 16.96 2.52 -0.81
C LEU A 230 16.36 3.45 -1.85
N TYR A 231 15.14 3.16 -2.29
CA TYR A 231 14.26 4.06 -3.03
C TYR A 231 13.06 4.37 -2.16
N PHE A 232 12.67 5.63 -2.04
CA PHE A 232 11.45 6.02 -1.32
C PHE A 232 10.75 7.17 -2.02
N VAL A 233 9.43 7.19 -1.90
CA VAL A 233 8.53 8.03 -2.68
C VAL A 233 7.69 8.88 -1.73
N ALA A 234 7.71 10.20 -1.94
CA ALA A 234 6.94 11.17 -1.17
C ALA A 234 5.95 11.92 -2.09
N ARG A 235 4.75 12.21 -1.59
CA ARG A 235 3.71 12.96 -2.30
C ARG A 235 3.40 14.27 -1.57
N THR A 236 3.44 15.42 -2.24
CA THR A 236 3.16 16.71 -1.60
C THR A 236 2.37 17.65 -2.50
N TYR A 237 1.46 18.43 -1.91
CA TYR A 237 0.75 19.48 -2.64
C TYR A 237 1.52 20.80 -2.57
N PRO A 238 1.66 21.55 -3.69
CA PRO A 238 2.22 22.89 -3.67
C PRO A 238 1.39 23.80 -2.77
N ARG A 239 2.09 24.59 -1.96
CA ARG A 239 1.49 25.43 -0.91
C ARG A 239 1.00 26.77 -1.46
N TYR A 240 0.52 26.81 -2.70
CA TYR A 240 0.06 28.05 -3.33
C TYR A 240 -1.21 28.61 -2.67
N TYR A 241 -2.00 27.77 -2.00
CA TYR A 241 -3.21 28.17 -1.27
C TYR A 241 -2.92 29.02 -0.03
N MET A 242 -1.73 28.87 0.57
CA MET A 242 -1.29 29.65 1.73
C MET A 242 -0.98 31.11 1.42
N VAL A 243 -0.88 31.46 0.13
CA VAL A 243 -0.48 32.80 -0.33
C VAL A 243 -1.72 33.71 -0.55
N GLY A 244 -2.91 33.28 -0.11
CA GLY A 244 -4.14 34.06 -0.14
C GLY A 244 -4.72 34.28 -1.55
N SER A 245 -5.89 34.95 -1.62
CA SER A 245 -6.63 35.26 -2.86
C SER A 245 -5.86 36.13 -3.88
N ASN A 246 -4.65 36.56 -3.54
CA ASN A 246 -3.79 37.43 -4.36
C ASN A 246 -2.88 36.71 -5.35
N VAL A 247 -2.84 35.37 -5.39
CA VAL A 247 -2.02 34.65 -6.40
C VAL A 247 -2.74 34.54 -7.75
N LYS A 248 -3.04 35.69 -8.37
CA LYS A 248 -3.24 35.76 -9.83
C LYS A 248 -1.93 36.05 -10.57
N ASN A 249 -0.87 36.40 -9.84
CA ASN A 249 0.42 36.79 -10.42
C ASN A 249 1.52 35.78 -10.06
N ALA A 250 1.97 35.02 -11.07
CA ALA A 250 3.09 34.09 -11.01
C ALA A 250 4.40 34.70 -10.49
N PHE A 251 4.58 36.01 -10.62
CA PHE A 251 5.79 36.72 -10.21
C PHE A 251 5.97 36.77 -8.68
N LEU A 252 4.87 36.72 -7.92
CA LEU A 252 4.88 36.89 -6.46
C LEU A 252 5.09 35.58 -5.69
N MET A 253 4.95 34.41 -6.33
CA MET A 253 5.12 33.11 -5.66
C MET A 253 6.59 32.87 -5.33
N LYS A 254 6.93 32.48 -4.10
CA LYS A 254 8.33 32.08 -3.79
C LYS A 254 8.58 30.65 -4.25
N THR A 255 9.79 30.34 -4.69
CA THR A 255 10.15 28.97 -5.11
C THR A 255 9.99 27.96 -3.98
N THR A 256 10.27 28.36 -2.74
CA THR A 256 10.06 27.57 -1.53
C THR A 256 8.58 27.24 -1.26
N GLU A 257 7.64 28.04 -1.76
CA GLU A 257 6.19 27.80 -1.65
C GLU A 257 5.69 26.89 -2.77
N MET A 258 6.45 26.83 -3.87
CA MET A 258 6.09 26.10 -5.08
C MET A 258 6.71 24.72 -5.16
N LEU A 259 7.93 24.53 -4.67
CA LEU A 259 8.72 23.31 -4.88
C LEU A 259 8.98 22.57 -3.56
N PRO A 260 9.08 21.23 -3.60
CA PRO A 260 9.45 20.45 -2.42
C PRO A 260 10.81 20.85 -1.85
N THR A 261 10.89 20.82 -0.54
CA THR A 261 12.13 21.00 0.24
C THR A 261 12.73 19.64 0.58
N ILE A 262 14.06 19.58 0.59
CA ILE A 262 14.85 18.42 1.00
C ILE A 262 15.77 18.86 2.13
N ILE A 263 15.80 18.07 3.20
CA ILE A 263 16.74 18.17 4.31
C ILE A 263 17.64 16.93 4.25
N ASP A 264 18.95 17.12 4.37
CA ASP A 264 19.93 16.03 4.27
C ASP A 264 21.10 16.30 5.23
N THR A 265 21.34 15.39 6.18
CA THR A 265 22.41 15.49 7.19
C THR A 265 23.67 14.73 6.78
N LYS A 266 24.17 15.02 5.59
CA LYS A 266 25.38 14.38 5.09
C LYS A 266 26.62 14.80 5.90
N LYS A 267 27.40 13.83 6.40
CA LYS A 267 28.61 14.05 7.24
C LYS A 267 28.36 14.92 8.47
N GLY A 268 27.21 14.74 9.12
CA GLY A 268 26.82 15.50 10.32
C GLY A 268 26.51 16.98 10.07
N LYS A 269 26.45 17.41 8.80
CA LYS A 269 26.07 18.77 8.42
C LYS A 269 24.69 18.75 7.81
N THR A 270 23.74 19.39 8.47
CA THR A 270 22.39 19.57 7.94
C THR A 270 22.38 20.61 6.82
N ALA A 271 21.97 20.19 5.63
CA ALA A 271 21.68 21.08 4.52
C ALA A 271 20.18 21.04 4.21
N THR A 272 19.56 22.22 4.13
CA THR A 272 18.20 22.37 3.63
C THR A 272 18.26 23.01 2.25
N ARG A 273 17.66 22.36 1.25
CA ARG A 273 17.59 22.87 -0.12
C ARG A 273 16.20 22.70 -0.70
N THR A 274 15.74 23.69 -1.45
CA THR A 274 14.57 23.53 -2.32
C THR A 274 15.00 22.81 -3.59
N MET A 275 14.16 21.92 -4.12
CA MET A 275 14.42 21.26 -5.39
C MET A 275 14.60 22.28 -6.53
N SER A 276 15.42 21.93 -7.53
CA SER A 276 15.54 22.76 -8.73
C SER A 276 14.33 22.54 -9.64
N VAL A 277 13.88 23.59 -10.31
CA VAL A 277 12.86 23.48 -11.38
C VAL A 277 13.32 22.51 -12.48
N THR A 278 14.63 22.39 -12.71
CA THR A 278 15.19 21.48 -13.72
C THR A 278 15.07 20.00 -13.36
N ASP A 279 14.84 19.68 -12.08
CA ASP A 279 14.62 18.32 -11.59
C ASP A 279 13.13 17.91 -11.62
N LEU A 280 12.28 18.84 -12.04
CA LEU A 280 10.83 18.69 -12.09
C LEU A 280 10.36 18.51 -13.54
N SER A 281 9.61 17.44 -13.75
CA SER A 281 8.79 17.26 -14.95
C SER A 281 7.31 17.30 -14.57
N TYR A 282 6.45 17.60 -15.52
CA TYR A 282 5.01 17.46 -15.33
C TYR A 282 4.43 16.51 -16.36
N LEU A 283 3.34 15.89 -15.96
CA LEU A 283 2.60 14.94 -16.76
C LEU A 283 1.57 15.71 -17.58
N PRO A 284 1.42 15.52 -18.89
CA PRO A 284 0.34 16.17 -19.62
C PRO A 284 -1.04 15.72 -19.08
N ASP A 285 -2.00 16.63 -18.98
CA ASP A 285 -3.40 16.37 -18.60
C ASP A 285 -3.65 15.84 -17.17
N PHE A 286 -2.72 16.09 -16.24
CA PHE A 286 -2.91 15.85 -14.82
C PHE A 286 -4.09 16.67 -14.26
N VAL A 287 -4.84 16.06 -13.34
CA VAL A 287 -5.99 16.71 -12.69
C VAL A 287 -5.53 17.48 -11.45
N GLU A 288 -4.67 16.88 -10.63
CA GLU A 288 -4.21 17.44 -9.37
C GLU A 288 -2.74 17.88 -9.46
N PRO A 289 -2.39 19.11 -9.06
CA PRO A 289 -1.03 19.60 -9.14
C PRO A 289 -0.15 19.07 -8.00
N ASP A 290 -0.22 17.79 -7.64
CA ASP A 290 0.62 17.19 -6.60
C ASP A 290 2.01 16.85 -7.13
N TYR A 291 3.04 16.99 -6.31
CA TYR A 291 4.38 16.50 -6.61
C TYR A 291 4.55 15.11 -6.04
N VAL A 292 5.09 14.22 -6.87
CA VAL A 292 5.70 12.99 -6.39
C VAL A 292 7.20 13.10 -6.53
N VAL A 293 7.91 12.91 -5.43
CA VAL A 293 9.36 12.92 -5.37
C VAL A 293 9.84 11.49 -5.17
N VAL A 294 10.57 10.96 -6.14
CA VAL A 294 11.31 9.70 -6.00
C VAL A 294 12.73 10.05 -5.57
N ALA A 295 13.14 9.51 -4.43
CA ALA A 295 14.48 9.67 -3.90
C ALA A 295 15.19 8.33 -3.80
N SER A 296 16.50 8.34 -4.03
CA SER A 296 17.34 7.15 -3.90
C SER A 296 18.64 7.43 -3.17
N LEU A 297 19.05 6.43 -2.39
CA LEU A 297 20.20 6.52 -1.50
C LEU A 297 20.95 5.19 -1.45
N ASN A 298 22.28 5.25 -1.54
CA ASN A 298 23.13 4.08 -1.38
C ASN A 298 23.46 3.87 0.12
N LEU A 299 23.15 2.70 0.65
CA LEU A 299 23.30 2.35 2.06
C LEU A 299 24.73 1.93 2.42
N GLN A 300 25.48 1.36 1.47
CA GLN A 300 26.91 1.03 1.65
C GLN A 300 27.81 2.26 1.68
N ASN A 301 27.48 3.26 0.88
CA ASN A 301 28.16 4.54 0.82
C ASN A 301 27.16 5.67 1.10
N PRO A 302 26.79 5.87 2.38
CA PRO A 302 25.87 6.91 2.80
C PRO A 302 26.44 8.32 2.59
N ASP A 303 27.72 8.45 2.18
CA ASP A 303 28.32 9.70 1.72
C ASP A 303 28.06 9.99 0.24
N LYS A 304 27.46 9.08 -0.53
CA LYS A 304 27.03 9.39 -1.91
C LYS A 304 25.91 10.44 -1.89
N ALA A 305 25.87 11.31 -2.89
CA ALA A 305 24.80 12.32 -2.97
C ALA A 305 23.42 11.66 -3.08
N LEU A 306 22.42 12.24 -2.41
CA LEU A 306 21.02 11.84 -2.58
C LEU A 306 20.58 12.17 -4.01
N THR A 307 19.99 11.21 -4.72
CA THR A 307 19.39 11.46 -6.03
C THR A 307 17.90 11.69 -5.84
N THR A 308 17.36 12.74 -6.45
CA THR A 308 15.93 13.09 -6.35
C THR A 308 15.39 13.47 -7.72
N LYS A 309 14.19 12.96 -8.06
CA LYS A 309 13.41 13.34 -9.24
C LYS A 309 11.99 13.66 -8.83
N ALA A 310 11.42 14.75 -9.34
CA ALA A 310 10.04 15.12 -9.05
C ALA A 310 9.17 15.12 -10.30
N TYR A 311 7.92 14.70 -10.14
CA TYR A 311 6.89 14.67 -11.17
C TYR A 311 5.62 15.34 -10.64
N LEU A 312 5.07 16.29 -11.39
CA LEU A 312 3.79 16.92 -11.10
C LEU A 312 2.64 16.09 -11.70
N GLY A 313 1.67 15.66 -10.87
CA GLY A 313 0.45 14.94 -11.23
C GLY A 313 0.50 13.41 -11.07
N ALA A 314 1.38 12.86 -10.24
CA ALA A 314 2.07 11.60 -10.55
C ALA A 314 1.98 10.43 -9.54
N GLY A 315 1.10 10.39 -8.53
CA GLY A 315 1.21 9.28 -7.57
C GLY A 315 0.00 8.94 -6.71
N GLU A 316 -0.41 7.69 -6.88
CA GLU A 316 -1.32 6.96 -6.01
C GLU A 316 -0.71 5.62 -5.57
N LEU A 317 -0.34 4.75 -6.52
CA LEU A 317 0.26 3.45 -6.22
C LEU A 317 1.70 3.37 -6.74
N VAL A 318 2.52 2.60 -6.01
CA VAL A 318 3.90 2.28 -6.37
C VAL A 318 4.04 0.77 -6.56
N TYR A 319 4.60 0.37 -7.70
CA TYR A 319 5.04 -1.00 -7.97
C TYR A 319 6.51 -0.97 -8.38
N SER A 320 7.27 -2.02 -8.11
CA SER A 320 8.66 -2.12 -8.55
C SER A 320 9.06 -3.55 -8.84
N SER A 321 9.81 -3.73 -9.93
CA SER A 321 10.63 -4.90 -10.19
C SER A 321 12.09 -4.61 -9.84
N LEU A 322 12.99 -5.56 -10.10
CA LEU A 322 14.43 -5.37 -9.89
C LEU A 322 15.02 -4.20 -10.68
N ASN A 323 14.47 -3.92 -11.87
CA ASN A 323 15.05 -2.95 -12.81
C ASN A 323 14.13 -1.76 -13.10
N ASN A 324 12.87 -1.80 -12.65
CA ASN A 324 11.88 -0.79 -12.98
C ASN A 324 11.06 -0.38 -11.76
N LEU A 325 10.77 0.92 -11.65
CA LEU A 325 9.80 1.48 -10.71
C LEU A 325 8.63 2.05 -11.51
N TYR A 326 7.41 1.79 -11.04
CA TYR A 326 6.17 2.21 -11.66
C TYR A 326 5.37 3.07 -10.71
N LEU A 327 4.91 4.22 -11.19
CA LEU A 327 3.98 5.10 -10.48
C LEU A 327 2.66 5.16 -11.23
N SER A 328 1.54 5.05 -10.52
CA SER A 328 0.21 5.23 -11.11
C SER A 328 -0.44 6.55 -10.70
N ALA A 329 -1.33 7.07 -11.54
CA ALA A 329 -2.18 8.22 -11.22
C ALA A 329 -3.58 8.05 -11.83
N SER A 330 -4.63 8.18 -11.02
CA SER A 330 -6.01 8.18 -11.50
C SER A 330 -6.38 9.48 -12.20
N LYS A 331 -7.06 9.35 -13.33
CA LYS A 331 -7.60 10.45 -14.12
C LYS A 331 -9.12 10.46 -14.03
N TYR A 332 -9.68 11.57 -13.58
CA TYR A 332 -11.11 11.77 -13.43
C TYR A 332 -11.73 12.43 -14.68
N ASN A 333 -13.01 12.16 -14.93
CA ASN A 333 -13.78 12.91 -15.93
C ASN A 333 -14.08 14.30 -15.36
N SER A 334 -13.61 15.35 -16.04
CA SER A 334 -14.01 16.72 -15.74
C SER A 334 -15.08 17.13 -16.76
N ASP A 335 -16.36 17.10 -16.38
CA ASP A 335 -17.37 17.86 -17.11
C ASP A 335 -17.11 19.35 -16.87
N ASN A 336 -16.48 19.99 -17.85
CA ASN A 336 -16.07 21.40 -17.81
C ASN A 336 -17.25 22.39 -17.86
N SER A 337 -18.47 22.00 -17.49
CA SER A 337 -19.65 22.87 -17.60
C SER A 337 -19.82 23.83 -16.43
N THR A 338 -19.19 23.62 -15.28
CA THR A 338 -19.12 24.60 -14.18
C THR A 338 -17.83 24.42 -13.38
N ALA A 339 -17.22 25.54 -12.95
CA ALA A 339 -15.97 25.55 -12.17
C ALA A 339 -16.09 24.91 -10.76
N ASP A 340 -17.26 24.38 -10.42
CA ASP A 340 -17.63 23.86 -9.10
C ASP A 340 -18.07 22.38 -9.12
N ALA A 341 -17.99 21.69 -10.26
CA ALA A 341 -18.32 20.26 -10.33
C ALA A 341 -17.19 19.40 -9.75
N ILE A 342 -17.47 18.67 -8.66
CA ILE A 342 -16.58 17.60 -8.16
C ILE A 342 -16.53 16.52 -9.25
N PRO A 343 -15.34 16.16 -9.78
CA PRO A 343 -15.21 15.09 -10.78
C PRO A 343 -15.85 13.80 -10.27
N GLN A 344 -16.86 13.29 -10.97
CA GLN A 344 -17.72 12.20 -10.46
C GLN A 344 -17.15 10.81 -10.73
N ASP A 345 -16.34 10.60 -11.77
CA ASP A 345 -15.88 9.26 -12.17
C ASP A 345 -14.37 9.23 -12.49
N ILE A 346 -13.63 8.26 -11.94
CA ILE A 346 -12.28 7.93 -12.43
C ILE A 346 -12.42 7.15 -13.72
N VAL A 347 -11.84 7.67 -14.81
CA VAL A 347 -11.99 7.10 -16.16
C VAL A 347 -10.81 6.20 -16.53
N SER A 348 -9.62 6.50 -16.02
CA SER A 348 -8.40 5.77 -16.42
C SER A 348 -7.26 5.95 -15.41
N THR A 349 -6.33 4.99 -15.40
CA THR A 349 -5.07 5.04 -14.69
C THR A 349 -3.93 5.31 -15.67
N GLN A 350 -3.15 6.36 -15.43
CA GLN A 350 -1.88 6.59 -16.10
C GLN A 350 -0.76 5.87 -15.35
N ILE A 351 0.22 5.33 -16.07
CA ILE A 351 1.30 4.51 -15.52
C ILE A 351 2.63 5.06 -16.04
N TYR A 352 3.53 5.41 -15.12
CA TYR A 352 4.86 5.95 -15.43
C TYR A 352 5.93 4.94 -15.10
N LYS A 353 6.71 4.53 -16.10
CA LYS A 353 7.82 3.61 -15.96
C LYS A 353 9.13 4.36 -15.79
N PHE A 354 9.88 3.99 -14.76
CA PHE A 354 11.24 4.46 -14.49
C PHE A 354 12.19 3.29 -14.48
N ASN A 355 13.26 3.36 -15.26
CA ASN A 355 14.37 2.42 -15.13
C ASN A 355 15.17 2.81 -13.89
N ILE A 356 15.47 1.84 -13.04
CA ILE A 356 16.26 2.00 -11.82
C ILE A 356 17.54 1.17 -11.89
N ASP A 357 18.68 1.79 -11.58
CA ASP A 357 19.99 1.12 -11.57
C ASP A 357 20.93 1.79 -10.57
N LYS A 358 21.27 1.09 -9.49
CA LYS A 358 22.26 1.54 -8.49
C LYS A 358 22.05 2.99 -8.00
N GLY A 359 20.79 3.39 -7.86
CA GLY A 359 20.35 4.71 -7.43
C GLY A 359 20.02 5.68 -8.56
N ALA A 360 20.38 5.39 -9.82
CA ALA A 360 19.86 6.16 -10.94
C ALA A 360 18.36 5.89 -11.12
N VAL A 361 17.56 6.93 -11.34
CA VAL A 361 16.13 6.84 -11.64
C VAL A 361 15.86 7.63 -12.91
N ASN A 362 15.55 6.93 -13.99
CA ASN A 362 15.38 7.52 -15.31
C ASN A 362 14.00 7.21 -15.87
N PHE A 363 13.25 8.23 -16.25
CA PHE A 363 11.98 8.03 -16.94
C PHE A 363 12.20 7.26 -18.25
N ALA A 364 11.40 6.23 -18.49
CA ALA A 364 11.51 5.35 -19.64
C ALA A 364 10.29 5.46 -20.56
N ALA A 365 9.08 5.32 -20.01
CA ALA A 365 7.86 5.26 -20.80
C ALA A 365 6.61 5.59 -19.97
N VAL A 366 5.50 5.80 -20.65
CA VAL A 366 4.21 6.17 -20.06
C VAL A 366 3.09 5.43 -20.79
N GLY A 367 2.21 4.81 -20.02
CA GLY A 367 1.02 4.13 -20.50
C GLY A 367 -0.23 4.70 -19.86
N GLN A 368 -1.39 4.35 -20.40
CA GLN A 368 -2.68 4.68 -19.82
C GLN A 368 -3.66 3.55 -20.11
N VAL A 369 -4.42 3.14 -19.09
CA VAL A 369 -5.45 2.11 -19.18
C VAL A 369 -6.76 2.59 -18.53
N PRO A 370 -7.94 2.16 -19.01
CA PRO A 370 -9.21 2.42 -18.35
C PRO A 370 -9.28 1.91 -16.90
N GLY A 371 -10.08 2.58 -16.06
CA GLY A 371 -10.38 2.17 -14.67
C GLY A 371 -9.24 2.45 -13.67
N THR A 372 -9.39 1.91 -12.45
CA THR A 372 -8.42 2.01 -11.34
C THR A 372 -7.90 0.66 -10.90
N ALA A 373 -6.60 0.57 -10.61
CA ALA A 373 -6.03 -0.59 -9.93
C ALA A 373 -6.42 -0.60 -8.44
N LEU A 374 -6.61 -1.79 -7.87
CA LEU A 374 -6.99 -1.94 -6.46
C LEU A 374 -5.82 -1.61 -5.52
N ASN A 375 -4.67 -2.25 -5.76
CA ASN A 375 -3.45 -2.07 -4.96
C ASN A 375 -2.23 -2.56 -5.76
N ARG A 376 -1.06 -2.64 -5.11
CA ARG A 376 0.18 -3.07 -5.76
C ARG A 376 0.12 -4.48 -6.36
N PHE A 377 -0.67 -5.41 -5.80
CA PHE A 377 -0.84 -6.77 -6.32
C PHE A 377 -1.68 -6.84 -7.59
N SER A 378 -2.39 -5.75 -7.94
CA SER A 378 -3.02 -5.59 -9.25
C SER A 378 -2.03 -5.19 -10.34
N MET A 379 -0.73 -5.12 -10.05
CA MET A 379 0.34 -4.78 -10.99
C MET A 379 1.44 -5.84 -10.97
N ASP A 380 2.05 -6.08 -12.13
CA ASP A 380 3.16 -7.01 -12.28
C ASP A 380 4.05 -6.65 -13.50
N GLU A 381 5.30 -7.11 -13.48
CA GLU A 381 6.21 -7.10 -14.62
C GLU A 381 6.69 -8.53 -14.91
N HIS A 382 6.42 -9.02 -16.11
CA HIS A 382 6.84 -10.34 -16.55
C HIS A 382 7.48 -10.26 -17.95
N GLY A 383 8.76 -10.61 -18.02
CA GLY A 383 9.56 -10.40 -19.24
C GLY A 383 9.62 -8.92 -19.61
N ASP A 384 9.26 -8.60 -20.85
CA ASP A 384 9.22 -7.23 -21.36
C ASP A 384 7.87 -6.52 -21.16
N TYR A 385 6.92 -7.15 -20.47
CA TYR A 385 5.54 -6.67 -20.34
C TYR A 385 5.20 -6.21 -18.93
N PHE A 386 4.52 -5.07 -18.85
CA PHE A 386 3.84 -4.61 -17.64
C PHE A 386 2.37 -5.02 -17.71
N ARG A 387 1.82 -5.52 -16.60
CA ARG A 387 0.47 -6.08 -16.54
C ARG A 387 -0.30 -5.44 -15.42
N ILE A 388 -1.57 -5.11 -15.66
CA ILE A 388 -2.40 -4.40 -14.68
C ILE A 388 -3.85 -4.84 -14.75
N ALA A 389 -4.46 -5.09 -13.60
CA ALA A 389 -5.90 -5.32 -13.45
C ALA A 389 -6.60 -4.07 -12.90
N THR A 390 -7.73 -3.68 -13.46
CA THR A 390 -8.47 -2.48 -13.08
C THR A 390 -9.97 -2.69 -12.98
N THR A 391 -10.64 -1.85 -12.18
CA THR A 391 -12.09 -1.72 -12.12
C THR A 391 -12.50 -0.35 -12.65
N THR A 392 -13.45 -0.30 -13.59
CA THR A 392 -14.13 0.93 -14.01
C THR A 392 -15.48 1.02 -13.31
N GLN A 393 -15.80 2.17 -12.72
CA GLN A 393 -17.12 2.45 -12.16
C GLN A 393 -17.75 3.59 -12.96
N ASN A 394 -19.02 3.44 -13.35
CA ASN A 394 -19.78 4.47 -14.05
C ASN A 394 -20.98 4.89 -13.20
N TRP A 395 -20.88 6.07 -12.60
CA TRP A 395 -21.96 6.68 -11.81
C TRP A 395 -22.89 7.56 -12.67
N ALA A 396 -22.47 7.99 -13.86
CA ALA A 396 -23.13 9.03 -14.66
C ALA A 396 -24.54 8.66 -15.20
N ASN A 397 -24.88 7.39 -15.34
CA ASN A 397 -26.12 6.96 -16.02
C ASN A 397 -27.22 6.41 -15.09
N GLY A 398 -27.12 6.60 -13.77
CA GLY A 398 -28.08 6.04 -12.79
C GLY A 398 -28.11 4.50 -12.75
N THR A 399 -27.28 3.85 -13.56
CA THR A 399 -27.05 2.42 -13.62
C THR A 399 -25.64 2.19 -13.08
N ASN A 400 -25.54 1.85 -11.80
CA ASN A 400 -24.28 1.56 -11.13
C ASN A 400 -23.66 0.28 -11.74
N THR A 401 -22.94 0.46 -12.84
CA THR A 401 -22.35 -0.63 -13.63
C THR A 401 -20.84 -0.53 -13.51
N SER A 402 -20.26 -1.40 -12.68
CA SER A 402 -18.82 -1.60 -12.63
C SER A 402 -18.41 -2.66 -13.65
N THR A 403 -17.21 -2.55 -14.21
CA THR A 403 -16.61 -3.59 -15.05
C THR A 403 -15.15 -3.74 -14.68
N ASN A 404 -14.63 -4.96 -14.77
CA ASN A 404 -13.22 -5.23 -14.50
C ASN A 404 -12.50 -5.54 -15.81
N ALA A 405 -11.22 -5.22 -15.85
CA ALA A 405 -10.38 -5.46 -17.01
C ALA A 405 -8.96 -5.83 -16.60
N LEU A 406 -8.25 -6.50 -17.50
CA LEU A 406 -6.82 -6.75 -17.42
C LEU A 406 -6.17 -6.23 -18.70
N PHE A 407 -5.07 -5.51 -18.54
CA PHE A 407 -4.29 -4.95 -19.64
C PHE A 407 -2.85 -5.44 -19.59
N VAL A 408 -2.28 -5.70 -20.76
CA VAL A 408 -0.88 -6.04 -20.97
C VAL A 408 -0.26 -4.97 -21.83
N LEU A 409 0.79 -4.33 -21.32
CA LEU A 409 1.51 -3.23 -21.94
C LEU A 409 2.94 -3.67 -22.26
N ASP A 410 3.44 -3.29 -23.43
CA ASP A 410 4.83 -3.58 -23.82
C ASP A 410 5.84 -2.68 -23.07
N LYS A 411 7.13 -2.87 -23.37
CA LYS A 411 8.22 -2.05 -22.78
C LYS A 411 8.12 -0.55 -23.07
N THR A 412 7.37 -0.16 -24.10
CA THR A 412 7.09 1.25 -24.46
C THR A 412 5.80 1.76 -23.83
N MET A 413 5.17 0.92 -22.99
CA MET A 413 3.91 1.15 -22.31
C MET A 413 2.71 1.34 -23.26
N GLN A 414 2.78 0.72 -24.45
CA GLN A 414 1.62 0.57 -25.33
C GLN A 414 0.84 -0.68 -24.98
N THR A 415 -0.49 -0.58 -24.87
CA THR A 415 -1.36 -1.74 -24.68
C THR A 415 -1.25 -2.65 -25.90
N VAL A 416 -0.84 -3.90 -25.65
CA VAL A 416 -0.71 -4.95 -26.67
C VAL A 416 -1.77 -6.04 -26.52
N GLY A 417 -2.32 -6.20 -25.32
CA GLY A 417 -3.40 -7.14 -25.04
C GLY A 417 -4.34 -6.59 -23.98
N GLU A 418 -5.61 -6.96 -24.08
CA GLU A 418 -6.67 -6.53 -23.17
C GLU A 418 -7.71 -7.63 -22.99
N LEU A 419 -8.21 -7.75 -21.77
CA LEU A 419 -9.34 -8.59 -21.40
C LEU A 419 -10.32 -7.70 -20.65
N GLU A 420 -11.37 -7.25 -21.31
CA GLU A 420 -12.35 -6.33 -20.74
C GLU A 420 -13.64 -7.04 -20.31
N ASN A 421 -14.51 -6.29 -19.62
CA ASN A 421 -15.87 -6.72 -19.26
C ASN A 421 -15.93 -7.95 -18.33
N LEU A 422 -14.88 -8.15 -17.54
CA LEU A 422 -14.80 -9.20 -16.52
C LEU A 422 -15.77 -8.87 -15.37
N ALA A 423 -16.62 -9.84 -15.02
CA ALA A 423 -17.57 -9.77 -13.90
C ALA A 423 -18.37 -8.44 -13.85
N LYS A 424 -19.22 -8.20 -14.86
CA LYS A 424 -20.02 -6.97 -14.95
C LYS A 424 -20.89 -6.78 -13.72
N GLY A 425 -20.79 -5.62 -13.10
CA GLY A 425 -21.49 -5.23 -11.88
C GLY A 425 -20.76 -5.59 -10.59
N GLU A 426 -19.53 -6.13 -10.67
CA GLU A 426 -18.66 -6.47 -9.55
C GLU A 426 -17.38 -5.64 -9.56
N ARG A 427 -16.61 -5.64 -8.46
CA ARG A 427 -15.30 -4.99 -8.36
C ARG A 427 -14.23 -6.01 -7.99
N ILE A 428 -12.98 -5.74 -8.33
CA ILE A 428 -11.83 -6.55 -7.91
C ILE A 428 -11.64 -6.43 -6.39
N TYR A 429 -11.46 -7.57 -5.72
CA TYR A 429 -11.09 -7.69 -4.31
C TYR A 429 -9.68 -8.24 -4.11
N SER A 430 -9.20 -9.06 -5.03
CA SER A 430 -7.81 -9.51 -5.03
C SER A 430 -7.31 -9.79 -6.45
N THR A 431 -6.00 -9.66 -6.63
CA THR A 431 -5.32 -10.01 -7.87
C THR A 431 -4.00 -10.66 -7.53
N ARG A 432 -3.65 -11.74 -8.23
CA ARG A 432 -2.34 -12.36 -8.13
C ARG A 432 -1.83 -12.80 -9.48
N PHE A 433 -0.65 -12.31 -9.84
CA PHE A 433 0.11 -12.78 -11.00
C PHE A 433 1.05 -13.92 -10.61
N MET A 434 1.13 -14.94 -11.47
CA MET A 434 1.99 -16.12 -11.32
C MET A 434 2.52 -16.53 -12.70
N GLY A 435 3.72 -16.05 -13.08
CA GLY A 435 4.27 -16.31 -14.40
C GLY A 435 3.30 -15.91 -15.51
N ASN A 436 2.92 -16.85 -16.37
CA ASN A 436 1.96 -16.65 -17.47
C ASN A 436 0.48 -16.72 -17.05
N ARG A 437 0.18 -16.63 -15.75
CA ARG A 437 -1.19 -16.73 -15.21
C ARG A 437 -1.53 -15.51 -14.37
N CYS A 438 -2.81 -15.12 -14.38
CA CYS A 438 -3.35 -14.15 -13.44
C CYS A 438 -4.64 -14.67 -12.83
N TYR A 439 -4.80 -14.44 -11.53
CA TYR A 439 -5.98 -14.82 -10.78
C TYR A 439 -6.63 -13.55 -10.25
N ILE A 440 -7.91 -13.35 -10.58
CA ILE A 440 -8.69 -12.20 -10.16
C ILE A 440 -9.90 -12.68 -9.39
N VAL A 441 -10.13 -12.04 -8.26
CA VAL A 441 -11.24 -12.30 -7.34
C VAL A 441 -12.15 -11.10 -7.40
N THR A 442 -13.45 -11.30 -7.68
CA THR A 442 -14.43 -10.20 -7.79
C THR A 442 -15.64 -10.46 -6.93
N PHE A 443 -16.30 -9.41 -6.43
CA PHE A 443 -17.41 -9.63 -5.52
C PHE A 443 -18.57 -8.66 -5.68
N LYS A 444 -19.77 -9.25 -5.60
CA LYS A 444 -21.06 -8.58 -5.36
C LYS A 444 -21.93 -9.36 -4.37
N GLN A 445 -22.01 -10.69 -4.52
CA GLN A 445 -22.80 -11.61 -3.66
C GLN A 445 -22.19 -13.03 -3.56
N VAL A 446 -21.66 -13.59 -4.65
CA VAL A 446 -20.89 -14.85 -4.71
C VAL A 446 -19.65 -14.58 -5.57
N ASP A 447 -18.49 -15.04 -5.14
CA ASP A 447 -17.20 -14.68 -5.75
C ASP A 447 -16.73 -15.73 -6.76
N PRO A 448 -16.54 -15.37 -8.04
CA PRO A 448 -15.70 -16.13 -8.94
C PRO A 448 -14.21 -15.78 -8.80
N LEU A 449 -13.40 -16.77 -8.42
CA LEU A 449 -11.98 -16.79 -8.72
C LEU A 449 -11.81 -17.05 -10.23
N PHE A 450 -11.42 -16.03 -11.00
CA PHE A 450 -11.10 -16.16 -12.42
C PHE A 450 -9.65 -16.58 -12.62
N ALA A 451 -9.41 -17.62 -13.41
CA ALA A 451 -8.09 -18.00 -13.90
C ALA A 451 -7.90 -17.46 -15.33
N ILE A 452 -6.92 -16.58 -15.52
CA ILE A 452 -6.66 -15.86 -16.77
C ILE A 452 -5.31 -16.29 -17.34
N ASP A 453 -5.34 -16.77 -18.58
CA ASP A 453 -4.14 -17.15 -19.32
C ASP A 453 -3.50 -15.91 -19.96
N LEU A 454 -2.21 -15.74 -19.72
CA LEU A 454 -1.36 -14.65 -20.20
C LEU A 454 -0.13 -15.18 -20.97
N SER A 455 -0.17 -16.42 -21.45
CA SER A 455 0.91 -17.04 -22.22
C SER A 455 1.13 -16.37 -23.58
N VAL A 456 0.07 -15.79 -24.14
CA VAL A 456 0.12 -14.92 -25.32
C VAL A 456 -0.26 -13.51 -24.88
N PRO A 457 0.72 -12.62 -24.63
CA PRO A 457 0.51 -11.27 -24.11
C PRO A 457 -0.53 -10.45 -24.89
N GLU A 458 -0.64 -10.66 -26.20
CA GLU A 458 -1.56 -9.93 -27.09
C GLU A 458 -3.01 -10.45 -27.03
N LYS A 459 -3.24 -11.62 -26.43
CA LYS A 459 -4.56 -12.28 -26.40
C LYS A 459 -4.84 -12.90 -25.03
N PRO A 460 -4.89 -12.10 -23.95
CA PRO A 460 -5.29 -12.60 -22.65
C PRO A 460 -6.74 -13.11 -22.70
N PHE A 461 -7.03 -14.23 -22.04
CA PHE A 461 -8.40 -14.77 -21.98
C PHE A 461 -8.67 -15.48 -20.66
N VAL A 462 -9.95 -15.54 -20.26
CA VAL A 462 -10.38 -16.33 -19.09
C VAL A 462 -10.35 -17.81 -19.48
N ALA A 463 -9.47 -18.58 -18.85
CA ALA A 463 -9.39 -20.02 -19.03
C ALA A 463 -10.47 -20.75 -18.23
N GLY A 464 -10.75 -20.30 -17.00
CA GLY A 464 -11.74 -20.90 -16.12
C GLY A 464 -12.22 -19.95 -15.02
N GLU A 465 -13.31 -20.33 -14.38
CA GLU A 465 -13.89 -19.64 -13.22
C GLU A 465 -14.23 -20.66 -12.13
N LEU A 466 -14.02 -20.29 -10.88
CA LEU A 466 -14.44 -21.08 -9.71
C LEU A 466 -15.26 -20.20 -8.78
N LYS A 467 -16.54 -20.53 -8.62
CA LYS A 467 -17.46 -19.79 -7.73
C LYS A 467 -17.45 -20.38 -6.33
N ILE A 468 -17.17 -19.55 -5.34
CA ILE A 468 -17.13 -19.94 -3.93
C ILE A 468 -17.93 -18.96 -3.06
N PRO A 469 -18.57 -19.42 -1.97
CA PRO A 469 -19.09 -18.52 -0.95
C PRO A 469 -17.95 -17.77 -0.25
N GLY A 470 -18.21 -16.50 0.08
CA GLY A 470 -17.20 -15.58 0.60
C GLY A 470 -16.35 -14.97 -0.51
N TYR A 471 -15.30 -14.24 -0.12
CA TYR A 471 -14.33 -13.65 -1.04
C TYR A 471 -12.92 -13.63 -0.44
N SER A 472 -11.91 -13.70 -1.31
CA SER A 472 -10.51 -13.53 -0.90
C SER A 472 -10.07 -12.07 -1.06
N GLU A 473 -9.44 -11.51 -0.05
CA GLU A 473 -8.84 -10.16 -0.09
C GLU A 473 -7.34 -10.25 -0.41
N TYR A 474 -6.70 -11.35 0.01
CA TYR A 474 -5.31 -11.65 -0.30
C TYR A 474 -5.15 -13.06 -0.87
N LEU A 475 -4.42 -13.17 -1.98
CA LEU A 475 -4.04 -14.43 -2.62
C LEU A 475 -2.53 -14.63 -2.49
N HIS A 476 -2.14 -15.73 -1.85
CA HIS A 476 -0.75 -16.13 -1.66
C HIS A 476 -0.42 -17.36 -2.50
N PRO A 477 0.59 -17.34 -3.37
CA PRO A 477 1.07 -18.53 -4.05
C PRO A 477 1.69 -19.51 -3.06
N TYR A 478 1.18 -20.74 -3.04
CA TYR A 478 1.81 -21.85 -2.32
C TYR A 478 2.96 -22.43 -3.15
N ASP A 479 2.71 -22.66 -4.44
CA ASP A 479 3.67 -23.06 -5.47
C ASP A 479 3.17 -22.58 -6.85
N GLU A 480 3.67 -23.14 -7.96
CA GLU A 480 3.25 -22.79 -9.32
C GLU A 480 1.81 -23.20 -9.66
N ASN A 481 1.23 -24.15 -8.93
CA ASN A 481 -0.06 -24.79 -9.22
C ASN A 481 -1.08 -24.67 -8.08
N HIS A 482 -0.73 -24.02 -6.97
CA HIS A 482 -1.60 -23.88 -5.82
C HIS A 482 -1.61 -22.44 -5.26
N LEU A 483 -2.78 -22.00 -4.81
CA LEU A 483 -3.01 -20.69 -4.21
C LEU A 483 -3.71 -20.83 -2.86
N ILE A 484 -3.34 -19.98 -1.91
CA ILE A 484 -4.08 -19.81 -0.65
C ILE A 484 -4.79 -18.47 -0.70
N GLY A 485 -6.12 -18.48 -0.58
CA GLY A 485 -6.94 -17.29 -0.39
C GLY A 485 -7.20 -17.02 1.08
N PHE A 486 -7.05 -15.76 1.47
CA PHE A 486 -7.40 -15.22 2.78
C PHE A 486 -8.44 -14.11 2.61
N GLY A 487 -9.56 -14.21 3.33
CA GLY A 487 -10.59 -13.20 3.31
C GLY A 487 -11.73 -13.58 4.24
N HIS A 488 -12.96 -13.40 3.79
CA HIS A 488 -14.15 -13.58 4.63
C HIS A 488 -15.15 -14.53 3.98
N ASP A 489 -15.82 -15.33 4.80
CA ASP A 489 -17.05 -15.96 4.38
C ASP A 489 -18.17 -14.91 4.28
N ALA A 490 -19.21 -15.19 3.50
CA ALA A 490 -20.29 -14.23 3.31
C ALA A 490 -21.64 -14.93 3.14
N THR A 491 -22.69 -14.26 3.61
CA THR A 491 -24.09 -14.65 3.36
C THR A 491 -24.85 -13.49 2.74
N THR A 492 -26.00 -13.77 2.13
CA THR A 492 -26.89 -12.74 1.60
C THR A 492 -28.02 -12.47 2.59
N TYR A 493 -28.30 -11.18 2.84
CA TYR A 493 -29.43 -10.73 3.63
C TYR A 493 -30.33 -9.82 2.80
N ASN A 494 -31.63 -10.10 2.77
CA ASN A 494 -32.61 -9.31 2.03
C ASN A 494 -33.29 -8.28 2.95
N TYR A 495 -33.10 -6.99 2.65
CA TYR A 495 -33.69 -5.88 3.43
C TYR A 495 -35.13 -5.51 2.99
N GLY A 496 -35.76 -6.30 2.11
CA GLY A 496 -37.04 -5.98 1.48
C GLY A 496 -36.94 -5.04 0.27
N TYR A 497 -35.78 -4.41 0.05
CA TYR A 497 -35.49 -3.54 -1.11
C TYR A 497 -34.27 -4.00 -1.94
N GLY A 498 -33.69 -5.15 -1.59
CA GLY A 498 -32.53 -5.72 -2.27
C GLY A 498 -31.74 -6.67 -1.39
N ASP A 499 -30.96 -7.51 -2.05
CA ASP A 499 -30.02 -8.45 -1.44
C ASP A 499 -28.68 -7.77 -1.18
N VAL A 500 -28.23 -7.80 0.07
CA VAL A 500 -26.95 -7.25 0.53
C VAL A 500 -26.07 -8.40 1.02
N SER A 501 -24.81 -8.41 0.60
CA SER A 501 -23.85 -9.37 1.11
C SER A 501 -23.32 -8.94 2.48
N ILE A 502 -23.35 -9.85 3.44
CA ILE A 502 -22.92 -9.65 4.81
C ILE A 502 -21.67 -10.52 5.04
N PRO A 503 -20.49 -9.91 5.33
CA PRO A 503 -19.31 -10.67 5.71
C PRO A 503 -19.55 -11.34 7.07
N LEU A 504 -19.09 -12.59 7.20
CA LEU A 504 -19.14 -13.39 8.41
C LEU A 504 -17.74 -13.46 9.03
N GLY A 505 -17.31 -14.62 9.51
CA GLY A 505 -15.95 -14.84 9.99
C GLY A 505 -14.91 -14.90 8.86
N LEU A 506 -13.64 -15.02 9.24
CA LEU A 506 -12.55 -15.21 8.29
C LEU A 506 -12.69 -16.55 7.56
N LYS A 507 -12.27 -16.58 6.30
CA LYS A 507 -12.17 -17.81 5.50
C LYS A 507 -10.76 -17.92 4.92
N MET A 508 -10.19 -19.11 5.05
CA MET A 508 -9.02 -19.54 4.28
C MET A 508 -9.46 -20.61 3.27
N ALA A 509 -8.90 -20.57 2.07
CA ALA A 509 -9.16 -21.57 1.03
C ALA A 509 -7.87 -21.94 0.29
N LEU A 510 -7.65 -23.23 0.05
CA LEU A 510 -6.55 -23.75 -0.77
C LEU A 510 -7.12 -24.15 -2.13
N PHE A 511 -6.57 -23.58 -3.19
CA PHE A 511 -6.99 -23.81 -4.56
C PHE A 511 -5.96 -24.62 -5.34
N ASP A 512 -6.43 -25.61 -6.10
CA ASP A 512 -5.68 -26.23 -7.18
C ASP A 512 -5.96 -25.47 -8.48
N VAL A 513 -4.90 -24.95 -9.06
CA VAL A 513 -4.88 -24.19 -10.31
C VAL A 513 -3.92 -24.79 -11.33
N SER A 514 -3.58 -26.08 -11.20
CA SER A 514 -2.77 -26.83 -12.15
C SER A 514 -3.40 -26.87 -13.55
N ASP A 515 -4.72 -27.07 -13.63
CA ASP A 515 -5.54 -26.87 -14.82
C ASP A 515 -6.37 -25.59 -14.69
N MET A 516 -5.95 -24.54 -15.40
CA MET A 516 -6.64 -23.25 -15.39
C MET A 516 -8.05 -23.29 -15.99
N ASN A 517 -8.40 -24.32 -16.78
CA ASN A 517 -9.75 -24.47 -17.31
C ASN A 517 -10.73 -25.00 -16.26
N SER A 518 -10.22 -25.57 -15.17
CA SER A 518 -11.01 -26.16 -14.09
C SER A 518 -10.34 -25.93 -12.73
N PRO A 519 -10.19 -24.67 -12.28
CA PRO A 519 -9.69 -24.38 -10.95
C PRO A 519 -10.64 -24.95 -9.88
N LYS A 520 -10.08 -25.46 -8.77
CA LYS A 520 -10.85 -26.14 -7.70
C LYS A 520 -10.45 -25.65 -6.33
N GLU A 521 -11.44 -25.48 -5.45
CA GLU A 521 -11.20 -25.36 -4.00
C GLU A 521 -10.95 -26.78 -3.47
N LEU A 522 -9.73 -27.06 -3.01
CA LEU A 522 -9.37 -28.33 -2.39
C LEU A 522 -9.84 -28.40 -0.94
N TYR A 523 -9.61 -27.31 -0.19
CA TYR A 523 -9.92 -27.21 1.24
C TYR A 523 -10.33 -25.79 1.61
N GLY A 524 -11.24 -25.67 2.58
CA GLY A 524 -11.66 -24.40 3.16
C GLY A 524 -11.77 -24.48 4.67
N VAL A 525 -11.36 -23.43 5.37
CA VAL A 525 -11.48 -23.29 6.83
C VAL A 525 -12.15 -21.96 7.15
N LYS A 526 -13.17 -21.99 8.00
CA LYS A 526 -13.80 -20.79 8.57
C LYS A 526 -13.30 -20.57 9.99
N ILE A 527 -13.01 -19.32 10.34
CA ILE A 527 -12.49 -18.92 11.65
C ILE A 527 -13.40 -17.84 12.22
N GLY A 528 -14.03 -18.16 13.35
CA GLY A 528 -14.91 -17.26 14.10
C GLY A 528 -16.17 -16.84 13.36
N ASP A 529 -16.83 -15.84 13.93
CA ASP A 529 -18.05 -15.22 13.40
C ASP A 529 -17.77 -13.78 12.94
N LYS A 530 -18.83 -13.09 12.51
CA LYS A 530 -18.79 -11.69 12.07
C LYS A 530 -18.13 -10.79 13.11
N GLY A 531 -17.11 -10.06 12.67
CA GLY A 531 -16.23 -9.24 13.51
C GLY A 531 -14.81 -9.80 13.59
N THR A 532 -14.64 -11.11 13.34
CA THR A 532 -13.32 -11.73 13.30
C THR A 532 -12.48 -11.08 12.20
N ASN A 533 -11.29 -10.62 12.56
CA ASN A 533 -10.43 -9.88 11.65
C ASN A 533 -8.96 -10.29 11.79
N THR A 534 -8.16 -9.90 10.80
CA THR A 534 -6.71 -10.11 10.77
C THR A 534 -6.05 -8.94 10.04
N PRO A 535 -4.84 -8.51 10.44
CA PRO A 535 -4.04 -7.58 9.66
C PRO A 535 -3.74 -8.06 8.24
N LEU A 536 -3.72 -9.37 8.00
CA LEU A 536 -3.36 -9.97 6.72
C LEU A 536 -4.24 -9.53 5.55
N THR A 537 -5.50 -9.14 5.79
CA THR A 537 -6.41 -8.73 4.70
C THR A 537 -6.08 -7.35 4.13
N TYR A 538 -5.33 -6.52 4.87
CA TYR A 538 -4.89 -5.20 4.41
C TYR A 538 -3.37 -5.00 4.43
N ASP A 539 -2.63 -5.86 5.13
CA ASP A 539 -1.17 -5.91 5.14
C ASP A 539 -0.67 -7.35 4.97
N ALA A 540 -0.30 -7.68 3.73
CA ALA A 540 0.26 -8.98 3.37
C ALA A 540 1.50 -9.38 4.20
N LYS A 541 2.21 -8.43 4.80
CA LYS A 541 3.42 -8.67 5.61
C LYS A 541 3.12 -9.34 6.95
N ALA A 542 1.85 -9.33 7.39
CA ALA A 542 1.42 -10.05 8.58
C ALA A 542 1.42 -11.59 8.41
N LEU A 543 1.53 -12.10 7.18
CA LEU A 543 1.69 -13.53 6.92
C LEU A 543 3.14 -13.95 7.15
N TYR A 544 3.34 -14.79 8.16
CA TYR A 544 4.51 -15.65 8.26
C TYR A 544 4.34 -16.84 7.30
N TRP A 545 5.31 -17.06 6.41
CA TRP A 545 5.31 -18.15 5.43
C TRP A 545 6.68 -18.83 5.40
N ASP A 546 6.72 -20.14 5.64
CA ASP A 546 7.92 -20.99 5.53
C ASP A 546 7.59 -22.18 4.62
N ALA A 547 7.92 -22.04 3.33
CA ALA A 547 7.63 -23.04 2.31
C ALA A 547 8.33 -24.38 2.56
N GLU A 548 9.56 -24.36 3.08
CA GLU A 548 10.34 -25.57 3.34
C GLU A 548 9.68 -26.43 4.42
N LYS A 549 9.21 -25.78 5.49
CA LYS A 549 8.51 -26.44 6.59
C LYS A 549 7.02 -26.61 6.33
N LYS A 550 6.51 -26.03 5.24
CA LYS A 550 5.08 -26.02 4.88
C LYS A 550 4.22 -25.40 5.98
N LEU A 551 4.80 -24.46 6.72
CA LEU A 551 4.20 -23.78 7.86
C LEU A 551 3.86 -22.35 7.47
N PHE A 552 2.72 -21.87 7.98
CA PHE A 552 2.39 -20.46 7.91
C PHE A 552 1.65 -20.03 9.16
N GLY A 553 1.63 -18.73 9.41
CA GLY A 553 0.92 -18.16 10.53
C GLY A 553 0.54 -16.72 10.30
N PHE A 554 -0.54 -16.29 10.95
CA PHE A 554 -1.02 -14.92 10.85
C PHE A 554 -1.77 -14.53 12.12
N PRO A 555 -1.80 -13.24 12.49
CA PRO A 555 -2.57 -12.78 13.64
C PRO A 555 -4.08 -12.89 13.40
N VAL A 556 -4.85 -13.21 14.43
CA VAL A 556 -6.30 -13.30 14.41
C VAL A 556 -6.86 -12.65 15.67
N ASP A 557 -7.80 -11.71 15.47
CA ASP A 557 -8.69 -11.19 16.51
C ASP A 557 -10.05 -11.90 16.37
N LEU A 558 -10.22 -12.97 17.13
CA LEU A 558 -11.35 -13.89 17.04
C LEU A 558 -12.58 -13.29 17.71
N HIS A 559 -13.65 -13.17 16.94
CA HIS A 559 -14.95 -12.78 17.45
C HIS A 559 -15.96 -13.91 17.36
N GLU A 560 -16.80 -14.04 18.38
CA GLU A 560 -17.89 -15.01 18.43
C GLU A 560 -19.22 -14.31 18.70
N LEU A 561 -20.26 -14.75 17.99
CA LEU A 561 -21.61 -14.24 18.19
C LEU A 561 -22.19 -14.76 19.51
N PRO A 562 -23.00 -13.96 20.22
CA PRO A 562 -23.77 -14.46 21.35
C PRO A 562 -24.64 -15.66 20.94
N LYS A 563 -24.77 -16.65 21.83
CA LYS A 563 -25.56 -17.86 21.55
C LYS A 563 -27.01 -17.49 21.19
N GLY A 564 -27.50 -18.06 20.09
CA GLY A 564 -28.86 -17.82 19.59
C GLY A 564 -29.01 -16.57 18.72
N SER A 565 -27.93 -15.82 18.47
CA SER A 565 -27.92 -14.75 17.48
C SER A 565 -28.08 -15.28 16.06
N ASP A 566 -28.80 -14.51 15.24
CA ASP A 566 -28.88 -14.75 13.80
C ASP A 566 -27.64 -14.14 13.12
N SER A 567 -26.76 -14.98 12.58
CA SER A 567 -25.53 -14.56 11.89
C SER A 567 -25.81 -13.79 10.60
N ALA A 568 -26.98 -13.98 9.99
CA ALA A 568 -27.38 -13.24 8.79
C ALA A 568 -27.83 -11.81 9.14
N ASN A 569 -28.23 -11.53 10.39
CA ASN A 569 -28.67 -10.22 10.80
C ASN A 569 -27.50 -9.21 10.73
N PRO A 570 -27.57 -8.18 9.87
CA PRO A 570 -26.47 -7.25 9.64
C PRO A 570 -26.09 -6.46 10.89
N SER A 571 -27.04 -6.22 11.81
CA SER A 571 -26.83 -5.42 13.02
C SER A 571 -26.19 -6.18 14.19
N VAL A 572 -26.07 -7.50 14.13
CA VAL A 572 -25.54 -8.31 15.24
C VAL A 572 -24.09 -8.69 14.97
N TYR A 573 -23.14 -8.20 15.77
CA TYR A 573 -21.72 -8.52 15.65
C TYR A 573 -21.26 -9.42 16.79
N GLY A 574 -20.21 -10.21 16.54
CA GLY A 574 -19.53 -10.97 17.59
C GLY A 574 -18.76 -10.05 18.54
N ASN A 575 -18.44 -10.57 19.71
CA ASN A 575 -17.53 -9.94 20.66
C ASN A 575 -16.14 -10.55 20.50
N SER A 576 -15.08 -9.77 20.67
CA SER A 576 -13.72 -10.32 20.71
C SER A 576 -13.59 -11.26 21.91
N VAL A 577 -13.24 -12.52 21.65
CA VAL A 577 -13.10 -13.58 22.66
C VAL A 577 -11.68 -14.11 22.75
N TRP A 578 -10.85 -13.90 21.73
CA TRP A 578 -9.46 -14.29 21.74
C TRP A 578 -8.62 -13.47 20.76
N GLN A 579 -7.35 -13.21 21.09
CA GLN A 579 -6.39 -12.62 20.16
C GLN A 579 -5.05 -13.33 20.23
N GLY A 580 -4.40 -13.53 19.08
CA GLY A 580 -3.06 -14.09 18.98
C GLY A 580 -2.73 -14.54 17.55
N ALA A 581 -1.73 -15.41 17.40
CA ALA A 581 -1.36 -16.00 16.12
C ALA A 581 -1.98 -17.40 15.93
N TYR A 582 -2.54 -17.66 14.76
CA TYR A 582 -2.90 -19.02 14.34
C TYR A 582 -1.76 -19.60 13.51
N ILE A 583 -1.26 -20.78 13.87
CA ILE A 583 -0.17 -21.47 13.16
C ILE A 583 -0.71 -22.73 12.48
N TYR A 584 -0.50 -22.82 11.18
CA TYR A 584 -0.97 -23.92 10.35
C TYR A 584 0.19 -24.61 9.62
N GLU A 585 0.08 -25.91 9.47
CA GLU A 585 0.75 -26.68 8.42
C GLU A 585 -0.21 -26.82 7.25
N VAL A 586 0.27 -26.65 6.01
CA VAL A 586 -0.58 -26.79 4.81
C VAL A 586 0.11 -27.54 3.69
N THR A 587 -0.63 -28.51 3.12
CA THR A 587 -0.19 -29.28 1.95
C THR A 587 -1.37 -29.48 1.00
N PRO A 588 -1.13 -29.57 -0.32
CA PRO A 588 -2.18 -29.91 -1.28
C PRO A 588 -2.87 -31.25 -0.99
N GLU A 589 -2.21 -32.19 -0.31
CA GLU A 589 -2.77 -33.51 -0.04
C GLU A 589 -3.59 -33.59 1.27
N LYS A 590 -3.28 -32.74 2.25
CA LYS A 590 -3.92 -32.78 3.59
C LYS A 590 -4.72 -31.52 3.93
N GLY A 591 -4.60 -30.46 3.13
CA GLY A 591 -5.21 -29.17 3.41
C GLY A 591 -4.58 -28.47 4.61
N PHE A 592 -5.40 -27.68 5.30
CA PHE A 592 -4.99 -26.90 6.47
C PHE A 592 -5.06 -27.72 7.75
N ASN A 593 -3.92 -27.87 8.43
CA ASN A 593 -3.81 -28.50 9.72
C ASN A 593 -3.41 -27.46 10.77
N LEU A 594 -4.35 -27.06 11.63
CA LEU A 594 -4.06 -26.12 12.73
C LEU A 594 -3.10 -26.79 13.72
N LYS A 595 -1.90 -26.24 13.85
CA LYS A 595 -0.87 -26.77 14.75
C LYS A 595 -1.00 -26.18 16.14
N GLU A 596 -1.17 -24.87 16.24
CA GLU A 596 -1.30 -24.18 17.53
C GLU A 596 -1.96 -22.80 17.39
N LYS A 597 -2.53 -22.29 18.48
CA LYS A 597 -2.96 -20.90 18.67
C LYS A 597 -2.12 -20.24 19.75
N LEU A 598 -1.32 -19.25 19.38
CA LEU A 598 -0.34 -18.60 20.25
C LEU A 598 -0.82 -17.20 20.67
N SER A 599 -1.35 -17.10 21.89
CA SER A 599 -1.74 -15.81 22.48
C SER A 599 -0.66 -15.29 23.43
N GLN A 600 -0.58 -13.96 23.52
CA GLN A 600 0.16 -13.27 24.57
C GLN A 600 -0.75 -12.77 25.69
N ILE A 601 -2.07 -12.84 25.51
CA ILE A 601 -3.05 -12.45 26.51
C ILE A 601 -3.16 -13.58 27.54
N PRO A 602 -3.08 -13.29 28.85
CA PRO A 602 -3.32 -14.27 29.89
C PRO A 602 -4.71 -14.91 29.77
N ALA A 603 -4.84 -16.20 30.05
CA ALA A 603 -6.06 -16.97 29.82
C ALA A 603 -7.29 -16.48 30.61
N ASP A 604 -7.07 -15.75 31.71
CA ASP A 604 -8.08 -15.15 32.57
C ASP A 604 -8.45 -13.71 32.18
N VAL A 605 -7.83 -13.16 31.14
CA VAL A 605 -8.06 -11.78 30.67
C VAL A 605 -8.82 -11.78 29.36
N SER A 606 -9.91 -11.00 29.31
CA SER A 606 -10.70 -10.82 28.09
C SER A 606 -10.03 -9.83 27.14
N PRO A 607 -10.03 -10.08 25.81
CA PRO A 607 -9.42 -9.20 24.80
C PRO A 607 -10.32 -7.99 24.46
N VAL A 608 -10.79 -7.27 25.48
CA VAL A 608 -11.74 -6.16 25.28
C VAL A 608 -11.00 -4.82 25.28
N LYS A 609 -11.34 -3.98 24.31
CA LYS A 609 -10.98 -2.56 24.32
C LYS A 609 -11.93 -1.81 25.24
N TYR A 610 -11.40 -1.10 26.24
CA TYR A 610 -12.09 -0.21 27.17
C TYR A 610 -13.58 0.09 26.85
N GLU A 611 -14.48 -0.27 27.76
CA GLU A 611 -15.73 0.46 27.90
C GLU A 611 -15.46 1.82 28.56
N TYR A 612 -16.02 2.87 28.00
CA TYR A 612 -15.85 4.25 28.44
C TYR A 612 -16.29 4.40 29.92
N GLY A 613 -15.35 4.48 30.88
CA GLY A 613 -15.70 4.82 32.28
C GLY A 613 -14.80 4.34 33.41
N SER A 614 -13.88 3.38 33.21
CA SER A 614 -13.00 2.90 34.28
C SER A 614 -11.58 3.45 34.14
N TYR A 615 -11.18 4.30 35.10
CA TYR A 615 -9.94 5.07 35.06
C TYR A 615 -8.66 4.29 35.45
N TRP A 616 -8.71 2.95 35.56
CA TRP A 616 -7.59 2.14 36.10
C TRP A 616 -7.41 0.72 35.53
N ASP A 617 -7.90 0.41 34.33
CA ASP A 617 -7.88 -0.98 33.83
C ASP A 617 -6.79 -1.28 32.78
N PHE A 618 -6.30 -2.52 32.82
CA PHE A 618 -5.31 -3.13 31.93
C PHE A 618 -5.77 -3.13 30.47
N ASP A 619 -5.01 -2.50 29.57
CA ASP A 619 -5.30 -2.50 28.13
C ASP A 619 -4.66 -3.73 27.45
N ALA A 620 -5.46 -4.78 27.30
CA ALA A 620 -5.05 -6.03 26.65
C ALA A 620 -4.64 -5.85 25.18
N THR A 621 -5.04 -4.74 24.52
CA THR A 621 -4.69 -4.50 23.12
C THR A 621 -3.19 -4.31 22.89
N ASN A 622 -2.43 -3.96 23.94
CA ASN A 622 -0.98 -3.89 23.86
C ASN A 622 -0.29 -5.26 23.80
N LEU A 623 -1.02 -6.32 24.12
CA LEU A 623 -0.57 -7.71 23.96
C LEU A 623 -1.08 -8.32 22.65
N PHE A 624 -1.71 -7.53 21.79
CA PHE A 624 -2.18 -8.05 20.52
C PHE A 624 -1.00 -8.43 19.64
N VAL A 625 -0.88 -9.71 19.32
CA VAL A 625 0.12 -10.20 18.37
C VAL A 625 -0.15 -9.55 17.02
N ASP A 626 0.86 -8.93 16.42
CA ASP A 626 0.75 -8.29 15.10
C ASP A 626 1.78 -8.85 14.10
N ARG A 627 2.87 -9.44 14.60
CA ARG A 627 3.89 -10.08 13.78
C ARG A 627 4.31 -11.44 14.31
N ILE A 628 4.65 -12.31 13.38
CA ILE A 628 5.19 -13.65 13.62
C ILE A 628 6.47 -13.76 12.80
N LEU A 629 7.54 -14.26 13.41
CA LEU A 629 8.81 -14.49 12.73
C LEU A 629 9.47 -15.77 13.22
N ARG A 630 10.40 -16.30 12.44
CA ARG A 630 11.22 -17.47 12.79
C ARG A 630 12.68 -17.04 12.91
N ILE A 631 13.36 -17.53 13.93
CA ILE A 631 14.83 -17.51 14.01
C ILE A 631 15.29 -18.92 14.41
N GLU A 632 16.09 -19.54 13.55
CA GLU A 632 16.48 -20.94 13.61
C GLU A 632 15.26 -21.86 13.77
N ASN A 633 15.22 -22.68 14.82
CA ASN A 633 14.12 -23.59 15.11
C ASN A 633 13.09 -23.01 16.10
N ASN A 634 12.99 -21.68 16.18
CA ASN A 634 12.11 -21.01 17.14
C ASN A 634 11.17 -20.06 16.42
N LEU A 635 9.91 -20.04 16.87
CA LEU A 635 8.88 -19.13 16.43
C LEU A 635 8.74 -18.00 17.45
N TYR A 636 8.58 -16.78 16.96
CA TYR A 636 8.44 -15.58 17.76
C TYR A 636 7.11 -14.93 17.45
N THR A 637 6.36 -14.54 18.48
CA THR A 637 5.21 -13.64 18.34
C THR A 637 5.56 -12.30 18.95
N LEU A 638 5.14 -11.21 18.30
CA LEU A 638 5.42 -9.85 18.74
C LEU A 638 4.13 -9.05 18.86
N SER A 639 3.97 -8.38 20.00
CA SER A 639 3.00 -7.32 20.25
C SER A 639 3.72 -6.03 20.66
N ASN A 640 2.96 -5.02 21.07
CA ASN A 640 3.55 -3.79 21.59
C ASN A 640 4.33 -4.03 22.89
N ASN A 641 3.79 -4.85 23.79
CA ASN A 641 4.33 -5.00 25.14
C ASN A 641 5.06 -6.33 25.38
N GLN A 642 5.07 -7.26 24.43
CA GLN A 642 5.71 -8.53 24.64
C GLN A 642 6.22 -9.21 23.36
N LEU A 643 7.34 -9.88 23.51
CA LEU A 643 7.84 -10.89 22.58
C LEU A 643 7.83 -12.25 23.29
N ASN A 644 7.20 -13.25 22.69
CA ASN A 644 7.24 -14.63 23.17
C ASN A 644 8.00 -15.51 22.17
N ILE A 645 8.77 -16.46 22.68
CA ILE A 645 9.53 -17.44 21.89
C ILE A 645 8.97 -18.83 22.16
N TYR A 646 8.77 -19.60 21.10
CA TYR A 646 8.23 -20.95 21.13
C TYR A 646 9.14 -21.89 20.34
N ASP A 647 9.23 -23.14 20.80
CA ASP A 647 9.87 -24.21 20.03
C ASP A 647 9.05 -24.51 18.79
N LEU A 648 9.66 -24.61 17.61
CA LEU A 648 8.91 -24.77 16.37
C LEU A 648 8.35 -26.18 16.17
N GLU A 649 8.87 -27.20 16.87
CA GLU A 649 8.41 -28.58 16.73
C GLU A 649 7.16 -28.86 17.57
N ASN A 650 7.14 -28.35 18.80
CA ASN A 650 6.08 -28.63 19.76
C ASN A 650 5.29 -27.40 20.24
N PHE A 651 5.68 -26.19 19.83
CA PHE A 651 5.04 -24.91 20.17
C PHE A 651 4.98 -24.59 21.67
N ASN A 652 5.75 -25.30 22.50
CA ASN A 652 5.89 -24.91 23.90
C ASN A 652 6.64 -23.58 24.00
N LYS A 653 6.12 -22.70 24.85
CA LYS A 653 6.78 -21.42 25.14
C LYS A 653 8.12 -21.70 25.81
N ILE A 654 9.20 -21.19 25.22
CA ILE A 654 10.57 -21.29 25.74
C ILE A 654 10.85 -20.13 26.68
N GLU A 655 10.60 -18.91 26.22
CA GLU A 655 10.95 -17.69 26.95
C GLU A 655 10.03 -16.54 26.53
N SER A 656 10.00 -15.47 27.33
CA SER A 656 9.40 -14.20 26.91
C SER A 656 10.15 -12.98 27.40
N LEU A 657 10.13 -11.95 26.57
CA LEU A 657 10.61 -10.63 26.90
C LEU A 657 9.41 -9.70 27.00
N ALA A 658 9.09 -9.26 28.22
CA ALA A 658 8.11 -8.20 28.45
C ALA A 658 8.80 -6.84 28.26
N PHE A 659 8.16 -5.97 27.48
CA PHE A 659 8.62 -4.61 27.26
C PHE A 659 8.02 -3.68 28.29
N LYS A 660 8.82 -2.72 28.75
CA LYS A 660 8.29 -1.63 29.58
C LYS A 660 7.46 -0.69 28.69
N PRO A 661 6.27 -0.26 29.15
CA PRO A 661 5.42 0.69 28.43
C PRO A 661 6.11 2.04 28.23
#